data_AF-A0A523WTL3-F1
#
_entry.id   AF-A0A523WTL3-F1
#
_cell.length_a   1.000
_cell.length_b   1.000
_cell.length_c   1.000
_cell.angle_alpha   90.00
_cell.angle_beta   90.00
_cell.angle_gamma   90.00
#
_symmetry.space_group_name_H-M   'P 1'
#
loop_
_entity.id
_entity.type
_entity.pdbx_description
1 polymer ?
#
loop_
_entity_poly.entity_id
_entity_poly.type
_entity_poly.pdbx_seq_one_letter_code
_entity_poly.pdbx_strand_id
1 'polypeptide(L)'
;MAEIVRKKKQIIKKRLLFIDRILDVLYGTPDLGNVSDPLDELIYLTIAQRTRISTAMKIYMELKNRFSDLEDILTASENELKSVVSIGGRGNLRVRAIKEILSAVKEKTGKLSLESLRNFDEDQALDYLLKLPWVGEKIARCVMLYSLGQGVFPADSNVIRIFTRTGVLDSLIGTLDNMEHRKSQAMIAPHIPPEISRTLHVNMVVHGQEVCKPGKPLCGKCEIRKWCKYFRADAFQKHNNHKLSIVDIFSGAGGISCGFIREGYRVLLAVDNDQNAHETFLLNNPEVDKKRVVNSDITKLEDSRIKELIGNEKVDVLTAGIPCQGFSMVGYRTKPGLMEDNGYKPEKDPRNKLYRQVFRFIDLLNPEFVLVENVPGINSLKIKYRNREHAIISLLENGLKRRGYDHKTLMLDAKRFGILQKRKRIFCMARKNGKFPENIVEELKNIALKMGHDGKERTLKEAIADLPRLRANDGEMIRKVNPADLNSDNYFVNFVTTNGKILYNHVSRYHNVDDMKIIRELKQGENYKRLVERAPWVIRDRKMKTYKTSNFPDKFFRLNWKYPSRTIVAHLSKDGNSFIHPKQNRSLTVREAARIQSFPDDYIFMGGRASQFKQVGNAVPPLLAYIISKLFMKMMKEGEGHGG
;
A
#
# COMPACT_ATOMS: atom_id res chain seq x y z
N MET A 1 6.46 -1.24 29.93
CA MET A 1 7.54 -0.77 29.02
C MET A 1 8.04 -1.85 28.06
N ALA A 2 8.41 -3.06 28.55
CA ALA A 2 8.89 -4.16 27.71
C ALA A 2 7.91 -4.60 26.59
N GLU A 3 6.60 -4.67 26.88
CA GLU A 3 5.59 -5.05 25.88
C GLU A 3 5.48 -4.01 24.73
N ILE A 4 5.59 -2.72 25.03
CA ILE A 4 5.57 -1.64 24.04
C ILE A 4 6.79 -1.76 23.11
N VAL A 5 7.98 -2.01 23.69
CA VAL A 5 9.21 -2.22 22.92
C VAL A 5 9.10 -3.46 22.03
N ARG A 6 8.55 -4.56 22.55
CA ARG A 6 8.31 -5.79 21.77
C ARG A 6 7.36 -5.55 20.59
N LYS A 7 6.24 -4.85 20.81
CA LYS A 7 5.30 -4.48 19.74
C LYS A 7 5.95 -3.59 18.68
N LYS A 8 6.75 -2.60 19.08
CA LYS A 8 7.53 -1.75 18.16
C LYS A 8 8.49 -2.57 17.30
N LYS A 9 9.28 -3.46 17.91
CA LYS A 9 10.19 -4.37 17.18
C LYS A 9 9.44 -5.23 16.16
N GLN A 10 8.27 -5.77 16.52
CA GLN A 10 7.46 -6.59 15.59
C GLN A 10 6.95 -5.79 14.39
N ILE A 11 6.50 -4.55 14.60
CA ILE A 11 6.03 -3.66 13.53
C ILE A 11 7.18 -3.35 12.57
N ILE A 12 8.37 -3.09 13.10
CA ILE A 12 9.55 -2.74 12.30
C ILE A 12 10.05 -3.97 11.53
N LYS A 13 10.10 -5.15 12.16
CA LYS A 13 10.40 -6.41 11.45
C LYS A 13 9.46 -6.62 10.27
N LYS A 14 8.14 -6.43 10.46
CA LYS A 14 7.16 -6.52 9.36
C LYS A 14 7.41 -5.51 8.24
N ARG A 15 7.80 -4.27 8.58
CA ARG A 15 8.14 -3.23 7.59
C ARG A 15 9.42 -3.56 6.83
N LEU A 16 10.45 -4.06 7.52
CA LEU A 16 11.71 -4.50 6.89
C LEU A 16 11.45 -5.64 5.90
N LEU A 17 10.69 -6.66 6.30
CA LEU A 17 10.30 -7.77 5.41
C LEU A 17 9.51 -7.27 4.19
N PHE A 18 8.67 -6.26 4.36
CA PHE A 18 7.90 -5.69 3.24
C PHE A 18 8.81 -4.91 2.28
N ILE A 19 9.73 -4.11 2.82
CA ILE A 19 10.72 -3.34 2.03
C ILE A 19 11.66 -4.29 1.30
N ASP A 20 12.20 -5.30 1.99
CA ASP A 20 13.03 -6.35 1.40
C ASP A 20 12.30 -7.02 0.25
N ARG A 21 11.05 -7.46 0.45
CA ARG A 21 10.28 -8.11 -0.63
C ARG A 21 10.01 -7.18 -1.82
N ILE A 22 9.76 -5.88 -1.60
CA ILE A 22 9.65 -4.90 -2.69
C ILE A 22 10.95 -4.86 -3.50
N LEU A 23 12.09 -4.72 -2.80
CA LEU A 23 13.39 -4.58 -3.43
C LEU A 23 13.81 -5.88 -4.14
N ASP A 24 13.58 -7.04 -3.53
CA ASP A 24 13.83 -8.35 -4.10
C ASP A 24 13.03 -8.58 -5.39
N VAL A 25 11.73 -8.27 -5.37
CA VAL A 25 10.88 -8.36 -6.58
C VAL A 25 11.36 -7.41 -7.69
N LEU A 26 11.95 -6.26 -7.35
CA LEU A 26 12.44 -5.30 -8.33
C LEU A 26 13.78 -5.72 -8.94
N TYR A 27 14.73 -6.14 -8.10
CA TYR A 27 16.13 -6.28 -8.47
C TYR A 27 16.57 -7.75 -8.58
N GLY A 28 15.88 -8.67 -7.90
CA GLY A 28 16.15 -10.12 -7.95
C GLY A 28 17.40 -10.55 -7.21
N THR A 29 17.92 -9.72 -6.28
CA THR A 29 19.17 -9.97 -5.54
C THR A 29 20.33 -10.29 -6.51
N PRO A 30 20.70 -9.31 -7.37
CA PRO A 30 21.67 -9.56 -8.43
C PRO A 30 23.03 -9.91 -7.87
N ASP A 31 23.79 -10.71 -8.62
CA ASP A 31 25.17 -10.97 -8.28
C ASP A 31 26.00 -9.68 -8.44
N LEU A 32 26.73 -9.33 -7.38
CA LEU A 32 27.63 -8.18 -7.36
C LEU A 32 29.06 -8.58 -7.76
N GLY A 33 29.25 -9.79 -8.28
CA GLY A 33 30.55 -10.37 -8.63
C GLY A 33 31.28 -10.93 -7.41
N ASN A 34 30.55 -11.30 -6.35
CA ASN A 34 31.16 -11.80 -5.12
C ASN A 34 31.65 -13.24 -5.31
N VAL A 35 32.73 -13.61 -4.64
CA VAL A 35 33.44 -14.88 -4.78
C VAL A 35 33.17 -15.78 -3.57
N SER A 36 33.12 -17.10 -3.77
CA SER A 36 32.82 -18.07 -2.71
C SER A 36 33.97 -18.28 -1.72
N ASP A 37 35.22 -18.18 -2.18
CA ASP A 37 36.41 -18.25 -1.32
C ASP A 37 36.55 -16.93 -0.53
N PRO A 38 36.64 -16.96 0.81
CA PRO A 38 36.64 -15.75 1.63
C PRO A 38 37.88 -14.86 1.45
N LEU A 39 39.03 -15.42 1.05
CA LEU A 39 40.24 -14.63 0.81
C LEU A 39 40.19 -13.95 -0.56
N ASP A 40 39.77 -14.69 -1.60
CA ASP A 40 39.48 -14.12 -2.92
C ASP A 40 38.40 -13.02 -2.83
N GLU A 41 37.35 -13.23 -2.03
CA GLU A 41 36.33 -12.19 -1.79
C GLU A 41 36.93 -10.95 -1.12
N LEU A 42 37.82 -11.12 -0.15
CA LEU A 42 38.48 -10.00 0.50
C LEU A 42 39.34 -9.19 -0.50
N ILE A 43 40.05 -9.88 -1.40
CA ILE A 43 40.81 -9.25 -2.49
C ILE A 43 39.86 -8.53 -3.45
N TYR A 44 38.77 -9.18 -3.87
CA TYR A 44 37.76 -8.59 -4.74
C TYR A 44 37.15 -7.33 -4.13
N LEU A 45 36.74 -7.36 -2.85
CA LEU A 45 36.19 -6.22 -2.14
C LEU A 45 37.19 -5.07 -2.01
N THR A 46 38.48 -5.38 -1.90
CA THR A 46 39.57 -4.39 -1.90
C THR A 46 39.68 -3.68 -3.25
N ILE A 47 39.55 -4.42 -4.36
CA ILE A 47 39.50 -3.86 -5.72
C ILE A 47 38.21 -3.05 -5.93
N ALA A 48 37.08 -3.54 -5.42
CA ALA A 48 35.76 -2.94 -5.59
C ALA A 48 35.58 -1.62 -4.83
N GLN A 49 36.47 -1.28 -3.88
CA GLN A 49 36.38 -0.02 -3.14
C GLN A 49 36.41 1.19 -4.07
N ARG A 50 35.28 1.93 -4.12
CA ARG A 50 35.08 3.11 -4.98
C ARG A 50 35.27 2.83 -6.48
N THR A 51 35.06 1.58 -6.89
CA THR A 51 35.14 1.12 -8.28
C THR A 51 33.75 0.66 -8.71
N ARG A 52 33.35 0.89 -9.97
CA ARG A 52 32.12 0.30 -10.49
C ARG A 52 32.26 -1.22 -10.49
N ILE A 53 31.18 -1.94 -10.15
CA ILE A 53 31.16 -3.42 -10.07
C ILE A 53 31.72 -4.04 -11.37
N SER A 54 31.23 -3.59 -12.53
CA SER A 54 31.70 -4.11 -13.83
C SER A 54 33.18 -3.89 -14.10
N THR A 55 33.78 -2.83 -13.56
CA THR A 55 35.21 -2.57 -13.66
C THR A 55 36.00 -3.42 -12.66
N ALA A 56 35.50 -3.56 -11.43
CA ALA A 56 36.12 -4.38 -10.39
C ALA A 56 36.18 -5.86 -10.82
N MET A 57 35.09 -6.39 -11.38
CA MET A 57 35.04 -7.75 -11.91
C MET A 57 36.07 -7.98 -13.03
N LYS A 58 36.21 -7.02 -13.97
CA LYS A 58 37.21 -7.11 -15.03
C LYS A 58 38.64 -7.16 -14.47
N ILE A 59 38.94 -6.28 -13.50
CA ILE A 59 40.25 -6.24 -12.85
C ILE A 59 40.52 -7.56 -12.12
N TYR A 60 39.52 -8.08 -11.39
CA TYR A 60 39.66 -9.33 -10.66
C TYR A 60 39.83 -10.53 -11.59
N MET A 61 39.07 -10.64 -12.67
CA MET A 61 39.24 -11.69 -13.68
C MET A 61 40.62 -11.62 -14.33
N GLU A 62 41.10 -10.43 -14.70
CA GLU A 62 42.45 -10.25 -15.25
C GLU A 62 43.53 -10.65 -14.25
N LEU A 63 43.33 -10.34 -12.97
CA LEU A 63 44.23 -10.77 -11.89
C LEU A 63 44.30 -12.30 -11.81
N LYS A 64 43.16 -13.00 -11.84
CA LYS A 64 43.11 -14.47 -11.79
C LYS A 64 43.56 -15.15 -13.10
N ASN A 65 43.47 -14.46 -14.23
CA ASN A 65 43.99 -14.98 -15.51
C ASN A 65 45.51 -14.88 -15.59
N ARG A 66 46.08 -13.81 -15.04
CA ARG A 66 47.52 -13.54 -15.12
C ARG A 66 48.33 -14.26 -14.06
N PHE A 67 47.74 -14.52 -12.90
CA PHE A 67 48.39 -15.19 -11.77
C PHE A 67 47.65 -16.48 -11.45
N SER A 68 48.36 -17.61 -11.46
CA SER A 68 47.80 -18.97 -11.38
C SER A 68 47.16 -19.22 -10.02
N ASP A 69 47.74 -18.67 -8.95
CA ASP A 69 47.24 -18.74 -7.59
C ASP A 69 47.55 -17.48 -6.76
N LEU A 70 47.18 -17.49 -5.48
CA LEU A 70 47.40 -16.36 -4.57
C LEU A 70 48.88 -16.19 -4.17
N GLU A 71 49.69 -17.23 -4.30
CA GLU A 71 51.12 -17.21 -4.00
C GLU A 71 51.89 -16.45 -5.09
N ASP A 72 51.49 -16.67 -6.35
CA ASP A 72 51.96 -15.89 -7.50
C ASP A 72 51.64 -14.40 -7.32
N ILE A 73 50.43 -14.06 -6.83
CA ILE A 73 50.04 -12.66 -6.57
C ILE A 73 50.90 -12.05 -5.44
N LEU A 74 51.18 -12.81 -4.38
CA LEU A 74 51.99 -12.32 -3.25
C LEU A 74 53.45 -12.05 -3.67
N THR A 75 54.01 -12.91 -4.52
CA THR A 75 55.41 -12.85 -4.95
C THR A 75 55.65 -11.93 -6.15
N ALA A 76 54.63 -11.65 -6.96
CA ALA A 76 54.71 -10.76 -8.12
C ALA A 76 55.28 -9.37 -7.78
N SER A 77 55.97 -8.73 -8.73
CA SER A 77 56.49 -7.38 -8.53
C SER A 77 55.35 -6.35 -8.43
N GLU A 78 55.59 -5.24 -7.73
CA GLU A 78 54.56 -4.18 -7.62
C GLU A 78 54.16 -3.63 -8.99
N ASN A 79 55.10 -3.56 -9.94
CA ASN A 79 54.85 -3.08 -11.30
C ASN A 79 53.93 -4.03 -12.08
N GLU A 80 54.12 -5.34 -11.96
CA GLU A 80 53.27 -6.34 -12.61
C GLU A 80 51.84 -6.28 -12.07
N LEU A 81 51.67 -6.30 -10.74
CA LEU A 81 50.34 -6.19 -10.13
C LEU A 81 49.67 -4.87 -10.50
N LYS A 82 50.44 -3.76 -10.46
CA LYS A 82 49.94 -2.43 -10.80
C LYS A 82 49.43 -2.38 -12.23
N SER A 83 50.07 -3.06 -13.18
CA SER A 83 49.62 -3.11 -14.58
C SER A 83 48.23 -3.72 -14.76
N VAL A 84 47.78 -4.55 -13.81
CA VAL A 84 46.43 -5.16 -13.79
C VAL A 84 45.44 -4.28 -13.00
N VAL A 85 45.82 -3.85 -11.79
CA VAL A 85 44.87 -3.21 -10.85
C VAL A 85 44.77 -1.69 -10.99
N SER A 86 45.49 -1.07 -11.93
CA SER A 86 45.49 0.38 -12.14
C SER A 86 44.24 0.94 -12.81
N ILE A 87 43.39 0.10 -13.39
CA ILE A 87 42.17 0.54 -14.08
C ILE A 87 41.25 1.24 -13.07
N GLY A 88 40.91 2.51 -13.33
CA GLY A 88 40.08 3.35 -12.46
C GLY A 88 40.82 4.13 -11.36
N GLY A 89 42.15 4.19 -11.40
CA GLY A 89 42.98 4.95 -10.46
C GLY A 89 43.21 4.21 -9.13
N ARG A 90 44.20 4.65 -8.34
CA ARG A 90 44.63 4.05 -7.06
C ARG A 90 45.38 2.71 -7.14
N GLY A 91 46.01 2.40 -8.27
CA GLY A 91 46.80 1.17 -8.45
C GLY A 91 47.78 0.92 -7.29
N ASN A 92 48.58 1.91 -6.90
CA ASN A 92 49.55 1.78 -5.80
C ASN A 92 48.89 1.35 -4.47
N LEU A 93 47.76 1.97 -4.10
CA LEU A 93 47.07 1.66 -2.85
C LEU A 93 46.49 0.24 -2.89
N ARG A 94 45.95 -0.18 -4.03
CA ARG A 94 45.40 -1.53 -4.21
C ARG A 94 46.49 -2.59 -4.15
N VAL A 95 47.61 -2.39 -4.84
CA VAL A 95 48.77 -3.30 -4.81
C VAL A 95 49.25 -3.48 -3.37
N ARG A 96 49.47 -2.36 -2.67
CA ARG A 96 49.89 -2.38 -1.26
C ARG A 96 48.89 -3.12 -0.38
N ALA A 97 47.59 -2.81 -0.50
CA ALA A 97 46.57 -3.46 0.31
C ALA A 97 46.47 -4.97 0.05
N ILE A 98 46.50 -5.41 -1.22
CA ILE A 98 46.44 -6.82 -1.59
C ILE A 98 47.65 -7.57 -1.01
N LYS A 99 48.86 -7.04 -1.18
CA LYS A 99 50.08 -7.67 -0.64
C LYS A 99 50.06 -7.74 0.89
N GLU A 100 49.76 -6.64 1.58
CA GLU A 100 49.71 -6.62 3.04
C GLU A 100 48.64 -7.57 3.61
N ILE A 101 47.48 -7.70 2.95
CA ILE A 101 46.45 -8.68 3.32
C ILE A 101 46.97 -10.10 3.16
N LEU A 102 47.53 -10.45 2.00
CA LEU A 102 48.03 -11.81 1.73
C LEU A 102 49.16 -12.19 2.69
N SER A 103 50.11 -11.29 2.94
CA SER A 103 51.18 -11.50 3.92
C SER A 103 50.62 -11.75 5.31
N ALA A 104 49.69 -10.91 5.79
CA ALA A 104 49.10 -11.05 7.11
C ALA A 104 48.30 -12.36 7.27
N VAL A 105 47.62 -12.81 6.22
CA VAL A 105 46.90 -14.09 6.24
C VAL A 105 47.89 -15.25 6.29
N LYS A 106 48.93 -15.25 5.43
CA LYS A 106 49.96 -16.29 5.41
C LYS A 106 50.69 -16.41 6.75
N GLU A 107 51.02 -15.28 7.37
CA GLU A 107 51.65 -15.22 8.69
C GLU A 107 50.75 -15.83 9.78
N LYS A 108 49.45 -15.52 9.76
CA LYS A 108 48.50 -15.95 10.81
C LYS A 108 48.05 -17.40 10.68
N THR A 109 47.88 -17.94 9.47
CA THR A 109 47.31 -19.28 9.26
C THR A 109 48.31 -20.30 8.72
N GLY A 110 49.49 -19.86 8.29
CA GLY A 110 50.48 -20.68 7.60
C GLY A 110 50.12 -21.02 6.15
N LYS A 111 48.95 -20.57 5.64
CA LYS A 111 48.47 -20.83 4.28
C LYS A 111 47.74 -19.60 3.72
N LEU A 112 47.66 -19.44 2.40
CA LEU A 112 46.83 -18.39 1.79
C LEU A 112 45.37 -18.83 1.71
N SER A 113 44.72 -18.98 2.86
CA SER A 113 43.31 -19.35 2.95
C SER A 113 42.65 -18.79 4.21
N LEU A 114 41.38 -18.41 4.05
CA LEU A 114 40.48 -17.99 5.13
C LEU A 114 39.32 -18.98 5.35
N GLU A 115 39.40 -20.18 4.77
CA GLU A 115 38.35 -21.21 4.86
C GLU A 115 38.08 -21.69 6.29
N SER A 116 39.09 -21.63 7.17
CA SER A 116 38.93 -21.98 8.60
C SER A 116 37.89 -21.11 9.32
N LEU A 117 37.62 -19.89 8.82
CA LEU A 117 36.63 -18.98 9.38
C LEU A 117 35.19 -19.51 9.25
N ARG A 118 34.92 -20.52 8.41
CA ARG A 118 33.59 -21.16 8.37
C ARG A 118 33.22 -21.86 9.67
N ASN A 119 34.21 -22.24 10.48
CA ASN A 119 34.01 -22.87 11.78
C ASN A 119 33.87 -21.86 12.93
N PHE A 120 34.01 -20.56 12.65
CA PHE A 120 33.98 -19.51 13.65
C PHE A 120 32.55 -19.02 13.83
N ASP A 121 32.20 -18.62 15.05
CA ASP A 121 30.99 -17.84 15.27
C ASP A 121 31.11 -16.41 14.70
N GLU A 122 30.02 -15.64 14.72
CA GLU A 122 29.99 -14.31 14.11
C GLU A 122 30.99 -13.33 14.77
N ASP A 123 31.17 -13.41 16.09
CA ASP A 123 32.04 -12.50 16.83
C ASP A 123 33.52 -12.85 16.60
N GLN A 124 33.85 -14.14 16.62
CA GLN A 124 35.18 -14.67 16.32
C GLN A 124 35.61 -14.31 14.89
N ALA A 125 34.74 -14.54 13.90
CA ALA A 125 35.04 -14.23 12.51
C ALA A 125 35.22 -12.72 12.29
N LEU A 126 34.37 -11.89 12.91
CA LEU A 126 34.48 -10.45 12.83
C LEU A 126 35.77 -9.91 13.47
N ASP A 127 36.10 -10.36 14.68
CA ASP A 127 37.33 -9.98 15.38
C ASP A 127 38.59 -10.39 14.59
N TYR A 128 38.60 -11.59 14.02
CA TYR A 128 39.69 -12.05 13.17
C TYR A 128 39.87 -11.13 11.95
N LEU A 129 38.79 -10.87 11.21
CA LEU A 129 38.82 -10.06 9.99
C LEU A 129 39.23 -8.61 10.29
N LEU A 130 38.78 -8.02 11.39
CA LEU A 130 39.15 -6.66 11.79
C LEU A 130 40.64 -6.49 12.16
N LYS A 131 41.33 -7.58 12.49
CA LYS A 131 42.78 -7.59 12.76
C LYS A 131 43.61 -7.67 11.48
N LEU A 132 43.00 -7.91 10.32
CA LEU A 132 43.71 -7.89 9.04
C LEU A 132 43.91 -6.43 8.56
N PRO A 133 45.05 -6.12 7.93
CA PRO A 133 45.32 -4.78 7.42
C PRO A 133 44.30 -4.42 6.34
N TRP A 134 43.90 -3.15 6.28
CA TRP A 134 42.92 -2.61 5.32
C TRP A 134 41.47 -3.13 5.46
N VAL A 135 41.18 -3.99 6.44
CA VAL A 135 39.86 -4.58 6.63
C VAL A 135 39.06 -3.81 7.68
N GLY A 136 38.18 -2.92 7.20
CA GLY A 136 37.18 -2.27 8.06
C GLY A 136 35.94 -3.13 8.29
N GLU A 137 35.12 -2.76 9.29
CA GLU A 137 33.93 -3.52 9.70
C GLU A 137 32.96 -3.84 8.54
N LYS A 138 32.77 -2.90 7.61
CA LYS A 138 31.94 -3.11 6.41
C LYS A 138 32.48 -4.25 5.54
N ILE A 139 33.79 -4.30 5.33
CA ILE A 139 34.44 -5.30 4.46
C ILE A 139 34.37 -6.65 5.14
N ALA A 140 34.70 -6.71 6.44
CA ALA A 140 34.59 -7.93 7.23
C ALA A 140 33.18 -8.53 7.14
N ARG A 141 32.14 -7.71 7.37
CA ARG A 141 30.74 -8.15 7.27
C ARG A 141 30.33 -8.55 5.86
N CYS A 142 30.90 -7.95 4.81
CA CYS A 142 30.67 -8.40 3.43
C CYS A 142 31.27 -9.80 3.19
N VAL A 143 32.51 -10.07 3.62
CA VAL A 143 33.12 -11.41 3.52
C VAL A 143 32.29 -12.46 4.27
N MET A 144 31.89 -12.13 5.49
CA MET A 144 31.02 -12.99 6.32
C MET A 144 29.68 -13.28 5.65
N LEU A 145 29.03 -12.27 5.07
CA LEU A 145 27.73 -12.41 4.42
C LEU A 145 27.82 -13.16 3.08
N TYR A 146 28.82 -12.87 2.26
CA TYR A 146 28.88 -13.36 0.89
C TYR A 146 29.53 -14.72 0.75
N SER A 147 30.65 -14.94 1.45
CA SER A 147 31.50 -16.12 1.30
C SER A 147 31.33 -17.10 2.45
N LEU A 148 31.20 -16.62 3.70
CA LEU A 148 31.00 -17.49 4.87
C LEU A 148 29.52 -17.89 5.08
N GLY A 149 28.57 -17.19 4.44
CA GLY A 149 27.14 -17.48 4.57
C GLY A 149 26.53 -17.14 5.93
N GLN A 150 27.20 -16.28 6.71
CA GLN A 150 26.73 -15.85 8.03
C GLN A 150 25.64 -14.78 7.91
N GLY A 151 24.74 -14.72 8.90
CA GLY A 151 23.54 -13.88 8.92
C GLY A 151 23.77 -12.39 9.15
N VAL A 152 25.02 -11.91 9.04
CA VAL A 152 25.41 -10.54 9.37
C VAL A 152 24.97 -9.52 8.34
N PHE A 153 24.82 -8.26 8.77
CA PHE A 153 24.34 -7.19 7.90
C PHE A 153 25.38 -6.08 7.69
N PRO A 154 25.96 -5.94 6.48
CA PRO A 154 26.80 -4.80 6.13
C PRO A 154 25.97 -3.57 5.79
N ALA A 155 26.30 -2.42 6.39
CA ALA A 155 25.66 -1.13 6.17
C ALA A 155 26.66 -0.15 5.53
N ASP A 156 26.65 -0.09 4.19
CA ASP A 156 27.45 0.88 3.44
C ASP A 156 26.76 2.26 3.36
N SER A 157 27.40 3.20 2.65
CA SER A 157 26.82 4.55 2.45
C SER A 157 25.45 4.56 1.77
N ASN A 158 25.13 3.56 0.94
CA ASN A 158 23.83 3.43 0.27
C ASN A 158 22.77 2.95 1.26
N VAL A 159 23.09 1.88 1.98
CA VAL A 159 22.25 1.29 3.01
C VAL A 159 21.94 2.29 4.12
N ILE A 160 22.98 2.94 4.68
CA ILE A 160 22.83 3.97 5.72
C ILE A 160 21.94 5.10 5.20
N ARG A 161 22.18 5.61 3.99
CA ARG A 161 21.36 6.68 3.41
C ARG A 161 19.89 6.26 3.22
N ILE A 162 19.63 5.05 2.75
CA ILE A 162 18.25 4.55 2.58
C ILE A 162 17.59 4.38 3.95
N PHE A 163 18.25 3.81 4.95
CA PHE A 163 17.67 3.72 6.30
C PHE A 163 17.43 5.08 6.92
N THR A 164 18.36 6.01 6.76
CA THR A 164 18.22 7.41 7.19
C THR A 164 16.99 8.04 6.55
N ARG A 165 16.88 7.99 5.21
CA ARG A 165 15.76 8.60 4.46
C ARG A 165 14.44 7.89 4.62
N THR A 166 14.45 6.58 4.88
CA THR A 166 13.22 5.85 5.17
C THR A 166 12.73 6.13 6.57
N GLY A 167 13.65 6.20 7.54
CA GLY A 167 13.33 6.31 8.94
C GLY A 167 12.67 5.06 9.52
N VAL A 168 12.77 3.92 8.83
CA VAL A 168 12.11 2.67 9.25
C VAL A 168 12.63 2.18 10.61
N LEU A 169 13.89 2.51 10.94
CA LEU A 169 14.55 2.17 12.20
C LEU A 169 14.49 3.29 13.24
N ASP A 170 14.06 4.51 12.89
CA ASP A 170 14.15 5.69 13.76
C ASP A 170 13.54 5.47 15.15
N SER A 171 12.46 4.69 15.23
CA SER A 171 11.79 4.40 16.51
C SER A 171 12.50 3.37 17.40
N LEU A 172 13.56 2.72 16.92
CA LEU A 172 14.44 1.83 17.71
C LEU A 172 15.76 2.50 18.03
N ILE A 173 16.37 3.18 17.05
CA ILE A 173 17.77 3.65 17.14
C ILE A 173 17.93 5.17 17.05
N GLY A 174 16.83 5.92 16.95
CA GLY A 174 16.88 7.35 16.67
C GLY A 174 17.25 7.64 15.21
N THR A 175 17.44 8.92 14.88
CA THR A 175 17.84 9.31 13.53
C THR A 175 19.32 9.02 13.30
N LEU A 176 19.65 8.65 12.06
CA LEU A 176 21.01 8.40 11.60
C LEU A 176 21.65 9.63 10.92
N ASP A 177 20.96 10.77 10.93
CA ASP A 177 21.44 12.01 10.29
C ASP A 177 22.79 12.45 10.87
N ASN A 178 23.76 12.72 9.98
CA ASN A 178 25.13 13.14 10.33
C ASN A 178 25.89 12.16 11.25
N MET A 179 25.43 10.92 11.39
CA MET A 179 26.09 9.92 12.20
C MET A 179 27.31 9.33 11.48
N GLU A 180 28.38 9.10 12.22
CA GLU A 180 29.55 8.38 11.69
C GLU A 180 29.16 7.00 11.17
N HIS A 181 29.82 6.54 10.09
CA HIS A 181 29.54 5.26 9.47
C HIS A 181 29.67 4.08 10.45
N ARG A 182 30.73 4.06 11.26
CA ARG A 182 30.96 2.98 12.23
C ARG A 182 29.83 2.89 13.27
N LYS A 183 29.39 4.04 13.78
CA LYS A 183 28.26 4.10 14.71
C LYS A 183 26.95 3.68 14.05
N SER A 184 26.71 4.12 12.81
CA SER A 184 25.51 3.72 12.04
C SER A 184 25.45 2.22 11.82
N GLN A 185 26.57 1.59 11.44
CA GLN A 185 26.71 0.14 11.28
C GLN A 185 26.33 -0.61 12.56
N ALA A 186 26.89 -0.21 13.71
CA ALA A 186 26.63 -0.84 15.00
C ALA A 186 25.17 -0.73 15.43
N MET A 187 24.47 0.37 15.09
CA MET A 187 23.06 0.55 15.42
C MET A 187 22.11 -0.21 14.47
N ILE A 188 22.46 -0.34 13.19
CA ILE A 188 21.59 -0.99 12.19
C ILE A 188 21.62 -2.51 12.33
N ALA A 189 22.82 -3.11 12.38
CA ALA A 189 22.99 -4.56 12.22
C ALA A 189 22.15 -5.42 13.19
N PRO A 190 22.05 -5.09 14.51
CA PRO A 190 21.29 -5.90 15.47
C PRO A 190 19.76 -5.94 15.23
N HIS A 191 19.25 -5.16 14.28
CA HIS A 191 17.82 -5.04 13.98
C HIS A 191 17.41 -5.66 12.65
N ILE A 192 18.38 -6.14 11.87
CA ILE A 192 18.10 -6.80 10.60
C ILE A 192 17.95 -8.31 10.85
N PRO A 193 16.82 -8.93 10.46
CA PRO A 193 16.67 -10.36 10.54
C PRO A 193 17.69 -11.10 9.66
N PRO A 194 18.44 -12.10 10.19
CA PRO A 194 19.42 -12.86 9.43
C PRO A 194 18.88 -13.43 8.12
N GLU A 195 17.63 -13.86 8.11
CA GLU A 195 16.95 -14.46 6.96
C GLU A 195 16.83 -13.54 5.74
N ILE A 196 16.95 -12.22 5.92
CA ILE A 196 16.89 -11.23 4.83
C ILE A 196 18.19 -10.43 4.67
N SER A 197 19.22 -10.69 5.48
CA SER A 197 20.44 -9.86 5.49
C SER A 197 21.06 -9.72 4.10
N ARG A 198 21.19 -10.85 3.38
CA ARG A 198 21.78 -10.88 2.03
C ARG A 198 20.91 -10.16 1.01
N THR A 199 19.64 -10.53 0.92
CA THR A 199 18.69 -9.97 -0.05
C THR A 199 18.53 -8.46 0.17
N LEU A 200 18.33 -8.04 1.41
CA LEU A 200 18.10 -6.65 1.75
C LEU A 200 19.34 -5.81 1.46
N HIS A 201 20.53 -6.27 1.87
CA HIS A 201 21.77 -5.54 1.64
C HIS A 201 22.04 -5.34 0.15
N VAL A 202 22.07 -6.42 -0.63
CA VAL A 202 22.37 -6.39 -2.07
C VAL A 202 21.40 -5.47 -2.80
N ASN A 203 20.09 -5.65 -2.55
CA ASN A 203 19.09 -4.87 -3.24
C ASN A 203 19.07 -3.39 -2.81
N MET A 204 19.41 -3.08 -1.54
CA MET A 204 19.58 -1.69 -1.09
C MET A 204 20.80 -1.01 -1.73
N VAL A 205 21.90 -1.74 -1.94
CA VAL A 205 23.07 -1.19 -2.66
C VAL A 205 22.67 -0.77 -4.07
N VAL A 206 22.00 -1.66 -4.83
CA VAL A 206 21.50 -1.37 -6.19
C VAL A 206 20.50 -0.21 -6.16
N HIS A 207 19.53 -0.25 -5.26
CA HIS A 207 18.54 0.82 -5.12
C HIS A 207 19.17 2.18 -4.80
N GLY A 208 20.21 2.20 -3.97
CA GLY A 208 20.95 3.40 -3.61
C GLY A 208 21.70 4.02 -4.77
N GLN A 209 22.24 3.20 -5.66
CA GLN A 209 22.97 3.62 -6.86
C GLN A 209 22.03 4.13 -7.96
N GLU A 210 20.88 3.47 -8.16
CA GLU A 210 19.99 3.75 -9.28
C GLU A 210 18.89 4.76 -8.96
N VAL A 211 18.31 4.71 -7.76
CA VAL A 211 17.08 5.44 -7.41
C VAL A 211 17.30 6.40 -6.25
N CYS A 212 17.77 5.91 -5.10
CA CYS A 212 17.94 6.71 -3.89
C CYS A 212 19.30 7.43 -3.88
N LYS A 213 19.56 8.27 -4.88
CA LYS A 213 20.85 8.96 -5.09
C LYS A 213 21.14 10.03 -4.02
N PRO A 214 22.41 10.30 -3.63
CA PRO A 214 22.76 11.27 -2.59
C PRO A 214 22.21 12.69 -2.79
N GLY A 215 22.30 13.24 -4.01
CA GLY A 215 21.77 14.57 -4.34
C GLY A 215 20.29 14.54 -4.67
N LYS A 216 19.96 14.21 -5.92
CA LYS A 216 18.59 14.22 -6.46
C LYS A 216 18.03 12.78 -6.58
N PRO A 217 17.37 12.23 -5.55
CA PRO A 217 16.76 10.91 -5.65
C PRO A 217 15.59 10.91 -6.64
N LEU A 218 15.37 9.77 -7.30
CA LEU A 218 14.27 9.58 -8.24
C LEU A 218 12.98 9.15 -7.51
N CYS A 219 12.50 9.99 -6.57
CA CYS A 219 11.39 9.64 -5.67
C CYS A 219 10.11 9.22 -6.41
N GLY A 220 9.79 9.82 -7.56
CA GLY A 220 8.63 9.44 -8.38
C GLY A 220 8.70 8.01 -8.96
N LYS A 221 9.89 7.41 -9.02
CA LYS A 221 10.13 6.02 -9.48
C LYS A 221 10.44 5.07 -8.31
N CYS A 222 10.46 5.56 -7.07
CA CYS A 222 10.86 4.77 -5.90
C CYS A 222 9.64 4.01 -5.33
N GLU A 223 9.65 2.68 -5.39
CA GLU A 223 8.54 1.85 -4.89
C GLU A 223 8.45 1.79 -3.36
N ILE A 224 9.56 2.05 -2.66
CA ILE A 224 9.58 2.11 -1.19
C ILE A 224 9.25 3.52 -0.65
N ARG A 225 8.92 4.49 -1.53
CA ARG A 225 8.68 5.89 -1.17
C ARG A 225 7.56 6.08 -0.14
N LYS A 226 6.58 5.16 -0.11
CA LYS A 226 5.46 5.22 0.84
C LYS A 226 5.90 5.07 2.30
N TRP A 227 7.05 4.45 2.56
CA TRP A 227 7.67 4.41 3.89
C TRP A 227 8.75 5.48 4.09
N CYS A 228 9.00 6.33 3.09
CA CYS A 228 10.17 7.20 3.09
C CYS A 228 9.91 8.53 3.81
N LYS A 229 10.52 8.75 4.99
CA LYS A 229 10.41 10.02 5.73
C LYS A 229 10.84 11.23 4.89
N TYR A 230 11.89 11.10 4.09
CA TYR A 230 12.37 12.15 3.19
C TYR A 230 11.33 12.50 2.11
N PHE A 231 10.76 11.49 1.44
CA PHE A 231 9.73 11.72 0.43
C PHE A 231 8.45 12.30 1.04
N ARG A 232 8.04 11.83 2.22
CA ARG A 232 6.87 12.34 2.93
C ARG A 232 7.02 13.82 3.29
N ALA A 233 8.20 14.25 3.72
CA ALA A 233 8.46 15.66 4.01
C ALA A 233 8.28 16.53 2.74
N ASP A 234 8.86 16.11 1.61
CA ASP A 234 8.70 16.79 0.31
C ASP A 234 7.25 16.78 -0.18
N ALA A 235 6.57 15.63 -0.09
CA ALA A 235 5.17 15.49 -0.49
C ALA A 235 4.25 16.37 0.37
N PHE A 236 4.44 16.37 1.70
CA PHE A 236 3.70 17.23 2.62
C PHE A 236 3.91 18.71 2.29
N GLN A 237 5.15 19.16 2.09
CA GLN A 237 5.44 20.56 1.76
C GLN A 237 4.76 20.99 0.45
N LYS A 238 4.86 20.18 -0.60
CA LYS A 238 4.17 20.44 -1.88
C LYS A 238 2.67 20.53 -1.70
N HIS A 239 2.10 19.60 -0.94
CA HIS A 239 0.67 19.54 -0.73
C HIS A 239 0.16 20.63 0.22
N ASN A 240 1.00 21.11 1.13
CA ASN A 240 0.63 22.18 2.06
C ASN A 240 0.42 23.53 1.36
N ASN A 241 0.89 23.69 0.12
CA ASN A 241 0.66 24.88 -0.71
C ASN A 241 -0.75 24.93 -1.32
N HIS A 242 -1.52 23.85 -1.23
CA HIS A 242 -2.90 23.84 -1.71
C HIS A 242 -3.81 24.67 -0.80
N LYS A 243 -4.66 25.50 -1.39
CA LYS A 243 -5.55 26.40 -0.63
C LYS A 243 -6.67 25.65 0.09
N LEU A 244 -7.32 24.71 -0.61
CA LEU A 244 -8.52 24.05 -0.12
C LEU A 244 -8.20 22.89 0.81
N SER A 245 -9.08 22.65 1.76
CA SER A 245 -8.89 21.66 2.81
C SER A 245 -10.11 20.78 3.08
N ILE A 246 -9.88 19.58 3.59
CA ILE A 246 -10.92 18.66 4.04
C ILE A 246 -10.67 18.10 5.43
N VAL A 247 -11.77 17.73 6.09
CA VAL A 247 -11.80 16.82 7.24
C VAL A 247 -12.66 15.60 6.88
N ASP A 248 -12.11 14.40 6.99
CA ASP A 248 -12.76 13.13 6.63
C ASP A 248 -13.02 12.27 7.87
N ILE A 249 -14.28 12.24 8.34
CA ILE A 249 -14.69 11.42 9.47
C ILE A 249 -15.28 10.10 8.99
N PHE A 250 -14.97 9.01 9.71
CA PHE A 250 -15.21 7.64 9.23
C PHE A 250 -14.47 7.36 7.92
N SER A 251 -13.22 7.82 7.84
CA SER A 251 -12.43 7.86 6.60
C SER A 251 -12.19 6.48 6.00
N GLY A 252 -12.27 5.41 6.80
CA GLY A 252 -11.90 4.07 6.41
C GLY A 252 -10.50 4.04 5.82
N ALA A 253 -10.35 3.29 4.72
CA ALA A 253 -9.09 3.23 3.99
C ALA A 253 -8.81 4.48 3.14
N GLY A 254 -9.65 5.53 3.19
CA GLY A 254 -9.42 6.80 2.50
C GLY A 254 -10.01 6.89 1.09
N GLY A 255 -11.13 6.21 0.79
CA GLY A 255 -11.73 6.24 -0.55
C GLY A 255 -12.19 7.64 -0.98
N ILE A 256 -12.84 8.39 -0.08
CA ILE A 256 -13.23 9.78 -0.32
C ILE A 256 -11.98 10.66 -0.38
N SER A 257 -11.15 10.62 0.67
CA SER A 257 -9.89 11.35 0.75
C SER A 257 -9.01 11.18 -0.50
N CYS A 258 -8.90 9.98 -1.07
CA CYS A 258 -8.12 9.73 -2.28
C CYS A 258 -8.60 10.57 -3.49
N GLY A 259 -9.91 10.74 -3.65
CA GLY A 259 -10.47 11.61 -4.68
C GLY A 259 -10.21 13.10 -4.40
N PHE A 260 -10.37 13.54 -3.16
CA PHE A 260 -10.12 14.94 -2.79
C PHE A 260 -8.64 15.33 -2.88
N ILE A 261 -7.74 14.47 -2.43
CA ILE A 261 -6.28 14.65 -2.55
C ILE A 261 -5.87 14.79 -4.02
N ARG A 262 -6.41 13.95 -4.91
CA ARG A 262 -6.14 14.03 -6.36
C ARG A 262 -6.58 15.35 -7.00
N GLU A 263 -7.58 16.02 -6.43
CA GLU A 263 -7.99 17.37 -6.87
C GLU A 263 -7.16 18.48 -6.23
N GLY A 264 -6.31 18.14 -5.26
CA GLY A 264 -5.46 19.10 -4.56
C GLY A 264 -6.09 19.67 -3.28
N TYR A 265 -6.88 18.89 -2.54
CA TYR A 265 -7.35 19.29 -1.21
C TYR A 265 -6.44 18.74 -0.10
N ARG A 266 -6.03 19.60 0.84
CA ARG A 266 -5.27 19.19 2.02
C ARG A 266 -6.15 18.44 3.01
N VAL A 267 -5.72 17.28 3.48
CA VAL A 267 -6.39 16.59 4.60
C VAL A 267 -5.91 17.17 5.92
N LEU A 268 -6.77 17.92 6.61
CA LEU A 268 -6.47 18.50 7.93
C LEU A 268 -6.74 17.52 9.06
N LEU A 269 -7.68 16.59 8.86
CA LEU A 269 -7.97 15.53 9.82
C LEU A 269 -8.67 14.36 9.12
N ALA A 270 -8.23 13.14 9.40
CA ALA A 270 -8.92 11.91 9.04
C ALA A 270 -9.11 11.05 10.29
N VAL A 271 -10.32 10.57 10.54
CA VAL A 271 -10.65 9.79 11.75
C VAL A 271 -11.33 8.48 11.38
N ASP A 272 -10.77 7.37 11.86
CA ASP A 272 -11.40 6.05 11.79
C ASP A 272 -10.97 5.19 12.99
N ASN A 273 -11.81 4.25 13.44
CA ASN A 273 -11.48 3.40 14.57
C ASN A 273 -10.85 2.04 14.18
N ASP A 274 -10.87 1.68 12.89
CA ASP A 274 -10.24 0.43 12.40
C ASP A 274 -8.74 0.64 12.19
N GLN A 275 -7.93 -0.05 12.99
CA GLN A 275 -6.46 0.07 12.94
C GLN A 275 -5.87 -0.28 11.56
N ASN A 276 -6.44 -1.26 10.84
CA ASN A 276 -5.91 -1.62 9.52
C ASN A 276 -6.26 -0.55 8.48
N ALA A 277 -7.46 0.02 8.57
CA ALA A 277 -7.87 1.12 7.70
C ALA A 277 -7.02 2.37 7.95
N HIS A 278 -6.72 2.68 9.21
CA HIS A 278 -5.79 3.73 9.61
C HIS A 278 -4.38 3.51 9.01
N GLU A 279 -3.82 2.30 9.12
CA GLU A 279 -2.51 1.98 8.54
C GLU A 279 -2.52 2.07 7.01
N THR A 280 -3.59 1.60 6.35
CA THR A 280 -3.79 1.75 4.91
C THR A 280 -3.86 3.22 4.52
N PHE A 281 -4.60 4.05 5.25
CA PHE A 281 -4.69 5.49 4.99
C PHE A 281 -3.31 6.15 5.09
N LEU A 282 -2.61 5.93 6.22
CA LEU A 282 -1.29 6.52 6.43
C LEU A 282 -0.30 6.13 5.33
N LEU A 283 -0.30 4.86 4.94
CA LEU A 283 0.64 4.33 3.96
C LEU A 283 0.44 4.97 2.57
N ASN A 284 -0.81 5.18 2.17
CA ASN A 284 -1.13 5.61 0.82
C ASN A 284 -1.22 7.13 0.62
N ASN A 285 -1.27 7.91 1.69
CA ASN A 285 -1.35 9.37 1.63
C ASN A 285 -0.10 10.01 2.27
N PRO A 286 1.10 9.88 1.64
CA PRO A 286 2.37 10.38 2.17
C PRO A 286 2.42 11.90 2.40
N GLU A 287 1.57 12.64 1.69
CA GLU A 287 1.33 14.08 1.79
C GLU A 287 0.54 14.51 3.03
N VAL A 288 -0.07 13.58 3.77
CA VAL A 288 -0.84 13.89 4.98
C VAL A 288 0.06 13.73 6.20
N ASP A 289 0.07 14.72 7.10
CA ASP A 289 0.77 14.60 8.38
C ASP A 289 0.18 13.41 9.16
N LYS A 290 1.04 12.47 9.55
CA LYS A 290 0.67 11.30 10.34
C LYS A 290 -0.08 11.65 11.64
N LYS A 291 0.16 12.84 12.23
CA LYS A 291 -0.55 13.29 13.43
C LYS A 291 -2.03 13.60 13.17
N ARG A 292 -2.36 13.98 11.93
CA ARG A 292 -3.71 14.32 11.46
C ARG A 292 -4.52 13.10 11.01
N VAL A 293 -3.94 11.91 11.03
CA VAL A 293 -4.68 10.66 10.80
C VAL A 293 -4.84 9.97 12.14
N VAL A 294 -6.05 9.98 12.70
CA VAL A 294 -6.32 9.56 14.07
C VAL A 294 -7.03 8.22 14.08
N ASN A 295 -6.40 7.20 14.70
CA ASN A 295 -7.09 5.96 15.04
C ASN A 295 -7.84 6.13 16.37
N SER A 296 -9.14 6.44 16.32
CA SER A 296 -9.95 6.60 17.52
C SER A 296 -11.43 6.36 17.26
N ASP A 297 -12.15 5.94 18.30
CA ASP A 297 -13.59 6.10 18.34
C ASP A 297 -13.91 7.60 18.36
N ILE A 298 -14.54 8.09 17.29
CA ILE A 298 -14.88 9.50 17.13
C ILE A 298 -15.72 10.05 18.28
N THR A 299 -16.49 9.21 18.97
CA THR A 299 -17.31 9.62 20.12
C THR A 299 -16.48 9.94 21.37
N LYS A 300 -15.22 9.48 21.41
CA LYS A 300 -14.25 9.69 22.49
C LYS A 300 -13.14 10.68 22.13
N LEU A 301 -13.15 11.18 20.89
CA LEU A 301 -12.16 12.17 20.45
C LEU A 301 -12.61 13.54 20.93
N GLU A 302 -11.85 14.17 21.82
CA GLU A 302 -12.19 15.47 22.42
C GLU A 302 -12.10 16.64 21.43
N ASP A 303 -12.97 17.66 21.60
CA ASP A 303 -12.99 18.85 20.74
C ASP A 303 -11.67 19.64 20.81
N SER A 304 -11.06 19.72 21.99
CA SER A 304 -9.75 20.36 22.19
C SER A 304 -8.66 19.71 21.35
N ARG A 305 -8.65 18.36 21.29
CA ARG A 305 -7.71 17.61 20.49
C ARG A 305 -7.95 17.80 18.99
N ILE A 306 -9.21 17.88 18.56
CA ILE A 306 -9.55 18.17 17.16
C ILE A 306 -9.03 19.55 16.76
N LYS A 307 -9.29 20.58 17.59
CA LYS A 307 -8.78 21.94 17.37
C LYS A 307 -7.26 22.00 17.35
N GLU A 308 -6.58 21.27 18.25
CA GLU A 308 -5.10 21.20 18.27
C GLU A 308 -4.53 20.63 16.98
N LEU A 309 -5.12 19.55 16.45
CA LEU A 309 -4.64 18.88 15.23
C LEU A 309 -4.87 19.71 13.96
N ILE A 310 -6.00 20.41 13.90
CA ILE A 310 -6.35 21.28 12.78
C ILE A 310 -5.57 22.59 12.85
N GLY A 311 -5.36 23.13 14.05
CA GLY A 311 -4.79 24.46 14.27
C GLY A 311 -5.76 25.56 13.85
N ASN A 312 -5.21 26.66 13.32
CA ASN A 312 -5.98 27.81 12.82
C ASN A 312 -6.43 27.66 11.36
N GLU A 313 -6.32 26.46 10.81
CA GLU A 313 -6.65 26.18 9.41
C GLU A 313 -8.17 26.19 9.22
N LYS A 314 -8.63 26.89 8.18
CA LYS A 314 -10.04 26.82 7.75
C LYS A 314 -10.32 25.45 7.16
N VAL A 315 -11.45 24.85 7.53
CA VAL A 315 -11.95 23.61 6.94
C VAL A 315 -12.93 23.97 5.82
N ASP A 316 -12.62 23.64 4.56
CA ASP A 316 -13.53 23.96 3.46
C ASP A 316 -14.59 22.87 3.24
N VAL A 317 -14.23 21.59 3.45
CA VAL A 317 -15.16 20.47 3.27
C VAL A 317 -15.10 19.49 4.45
N LEU A 318 -16.25 19.16 5.02
CA LEU A 318 -16.41 18.02 5.93
C LEU A 318 -17.00 16.83 5.18
N THR A 319 -16.30 15.71 5.15
CA THR A 319 -16.79 14.47 4.55
C THR A 319 -17.09 13.43 5.63
N ALA A 320 -18.16 12.64 5.44
CA ALA A 320 -18.58 11.62 6.39
C ALA A 320 -19.14 10.36 5.71
N GLY A 321 -18.43 9.25 5.81
CA GLY A 321 -18.90 7.92 5.38
C GLY A 321 -19.55 7.15 6.53
N ILE A 322 -20.74 7.57 6.96
CA ILE A 322 -21.33 7.07 8.22
C ILE A 322 -21.51 5.54 8.16
N PRO A 323 -21.01 4.77 9.15
CA PRO A 323 -21.08 3.33 9.11
C PRO A 323 -22.53 2.83 9.12
N CYS A 324 -22.78 1.87 8.22
CA CYS A 324 -24.12 1.53 7.78
C CYS A 324 -24.51 0.06 8.06
N GLN A 325 -23.85 -0.59 9.01
CA GLN A 325 -24.03 -2.03 9.25
C GLN A 325 -25.45 -2.40 9.75
N GLY A 326 -26.18 -1.47 10.37
CA GLY A 326 -27.59 -1.65 10.74
C GLY A 326 -28.61 -1.46 9.62
N PHE A 327 -28.19 -1.04 8.42
CA PHE A 327 -29.10 -0.58 7.36
C PHE A 327 -29.05 -1.47 6.10
N SER A 328 -28.33 -2.60 6.14
CA SER A 328 -28.18 -3.48 4.98
C SER A 328 -29.45 -4.30 4.71
N MET A 329 -29.98 -4.23 3.49
CA MET A 329 -31.14 -5.02 3.04
C MET A 329 -30.87 -6.53 3.04
N VAL A 330 -29.60 -6.94 2.99
CA VAL A 330 -29.19 -8.34 2.75
C VAL A 330 -29.03 -9.16 4.05
N GLY A 331 -28.89 -8.51 5.20
CA GLY A 331 -28.62 -9.22 6.47
C GLY A 331 -29.80 -9.35 7.43
N TYR A 332 -30.65 -8.32 7.53
CA TYR A 332 -31.56 -8.20 8.67
C TYR A 332 -33.05 -8.20 8.34
N ARG A 333 -33.45 -7.92 7.08
CA ARG A 333 -34.86 -7.68 6.72
C ARG A 333 -35.54 -8.82 5.95
N THR A 334 -34.80 -9.78 5.41
CA THR A 334 -35.35 -10.81 4.51
C THR A 334 -35.78 -12.10 5.20
N LYS A 335 -35.66 -12.22 6.52
CA LYS A 335 -36.09 -13.41 7.28
C LYS A 335 -36.71 -12.99 8.62
N PRO A 336 -38.05 -12.91 8.73
CA PRO A 336 -38.76 -12.58 9.98
C PRO A 336 -38.28 -13.41 11.17
N GLY A 337 -37.97 -14.70 10.98
CA GLY A 337 -37.49 -15.60 12.04
C GLY A 337 -36.02 -15.39 12.50
N LEU A 338 -35.16 -14.72 11.73
CA LEU A 338 -33.75 -14.48 12.15
C LEU A 338 -33.57 -13.20 12.99
N MET A 339 -34.59 -12.35 13.08
CA MET A 339 -34.55 -11.18 13.97
C MET A 339 -34.68 -11.60 15.45
N GLU A 340 -35.42 -12.68 15.73
CA GLU A 340 -35.57 -13.25 17.07
C GLU A 340 -34.35 -14.08 17.48
N ASP A 341 -33.80 -14.91 16.58
CA ASP A 341 -32.67 -15.79 16.90
C ASP A 341 -31.32 -15.08 17.16
N ASN A 342 -31.14 -13.83 16.69
CA ASN A 342 -29.88 -13.08 16.83
C ASN A 342 -29.97 -11.82 17.71
N GLY A 343 -31.14 -11.51 18.28
CA GLY A 343 -31.32 -10.41 19.25
C GLY A 343 -31.00 -8.98 18.77
N TYR A 344 -30.89 -8.73 17.46
CA TYR A 344 -30.53 -7.41 16.93
C TYR A 344 -31.71 -6.43 16.97
N LYS A 345 -31.57 -5.36 17.77
CA LYS A 345 -32.54 -4.27 17.89
C LYS A 345 -31.96 -2.96 17.33
N PRO A 346 -32.45 -2.43 16.19
CA PRO A 346 -31.93 -1.19 15.58
C PRO A 346 -31.89 0.01 16.54
N GLU A 347 -32.85 0.12 17.47
CA GLU A 347 -32.92 1.16 18.50
C GLU A 347 -31.80 1.08 19.55
N LYS A 348 -31.18 -0.10 19.72
CA LYS A 348 -30.07 -0.33 20.66
C LYS A 348 -28.69 -0.19 20.00
N ASP A 349 -28.62 -0.07 18.67
CA ASP A 349 -27.35 0.02 17.94
C ASP A 349 -26.74 1.42 18.08
N PRO A 350 -25.60 1.59 18.78
CA PRO A 350 -24.98 2.90 18.98
C PRO A 350 -24.54 3.54 17.65
N ARG A 351 -24.33 2.75 16.59
CA ARG A 351 -23.93 3.25 15.26
C ARG A 351 -25.01 4.13 14.63
N ASN A 352 -26.29 3.90 14.95
CA ASN A 352 -27.40 4.71 14.45
C ASN A 352 -27.43 6.13 15.04
N LYS A 353 -26.57 6.43 16.02
CA LYS A 353 -26.39 7.78 16.58
C LYS A 353 -25.17 8.51 16.00
N LEU A 354 -24.34 7.85 15.19
CA LEU A 354 -23.09 8.42 14.68
C LEU A 354 -23.29 9.58 13.69
N TYR A 355 -24.48 9.70 13.07
CA TYR A 355 -24.82 10.89 12.27
C TYR A 355 -24.73 12.19 13.09
N ARG A 356 -24.89 12.13 14.42
CA ARG A 356 -24.74 13.30 15.31
C ARG A 356 -23.31 13.83 15.33
N GLN A 357 -22.32 12.99 15.05
CA GLN A 357 -20.92 13.43 14.97
C GLN A 357 -20.70 14.35 13.76
N VAL A 358 -21.48 14.19 12.68
CA VAL A 358 -21.46 15.16 11.56
C VAL A 358 -21.83 16.54 12.07
N PHE A 359 -22.91 16.65 12.85
CA PHE A 359 -23.34 17.93 13.41
C PHE A 359 -22.34 18.53 14.39
N ARG A 360 -21.77 17.70 15.27
CA ARG A 360 -20.71 18.13 16.18
C ARG A 360 -19.53 18.75 15.42
N PHE A 361 -19.08 18.10 14.35
CA PHE A 361 -17.98 18.60 13.52
C PHE A 361 -18.37 19.84 12.73
N ILE A 362 -19.62 19.97 12.27
CA ILE A 362 -20.12 21.21 11.65
C ILE A 362 -20.08 22.36 12.67
N ASP A 363 -20.60 22.14 13.87
CA ASP A 363 -20.65 23.17 14.93
C ASP A 363 -19.25 23.60 15.35
N LEU A 364 -18.29 22.67 15.32
CA LEU A 364 -16.90 22.90 15.69
C LEU A 364 -16.08 23.59 14.60
N LEU A 365 -16.28 23.21 13.33
CA LEU A 365 -15.37 23.54 12.22
C LEU A 365 -15.97 24.50 11.20
N ASN A 366 -17.30 24.63 11.21
CA ASN A 366 -18.05 25.56 10.35
C ASN A 366 -17.68 25.49 8.85
N PRO A 367 -17.68 24.29 8.23
CA PRO A 367 -17.16 24.11 6.87
C PRO A 367 -18.03 24.76 5.80
N GLU A 368 -17.46 25.11 4.64
CA GLU A 368 -18.26 25.63 3.52
C GLU A 368 -19.15 24.54 2.91
N PHE A 369 -18.62 23.33 2.74
CA PHE A 369 -19.34 22.17 2.24
C PHE A 369 -19.37 21.01 3.23
N VAL A 370 -20.47 20.25 3.19
CA VAL A 370 -20.60 18.98 3.89
C VAL A 370 -21.00 17.89 2.88
N LEU A 371 -20.32 16.76 2.92
CA LEU A 371 -20.62 15.59 2.10
C LEU A 371 -20.84 14.37 2.99
N VAL A 372 -22.08 13.93 3.11
CA VAL A 372 -22.41 12.68 3.80
C VAL A 372 -22.73 11.60 2.79
N GLU A 373 -21.95 10.51 2.79
CA GLU A 373 -22.21 9.31 1.99
C GLU A 373 -22.89 8.23 2.82
N ASN A 374 -23.86 7.55 2.21
CA ASN A 374 -24.45 6.34 2.79
C ASN A 374 -25.08 5.39 1.76
N VAL A 375 -25.48 4.20 2.20
CA VAL A 375 -26.17 3.21 1.36
C VAL A 375 -27.65 3.58 1.15
N PRO A 376 -28.30 3.12 0.05
CA PRO A 376 -29.71 3.42 -0.24
C PRO A 376 -30.70 3.08 0.88
N GLY A 377 -30.37 2.07 1.70
CA GLY A 377 -31.19 1.64 2.84
C GLY A 377 -31.44 2.73 3.90
N ILE A 378 -30.61 3.78 3.97
CA ILE A 378 -30.77 4.88 4.92
C ILE A 378 -32.13 5.59 4.81
N ASN A 379 -32.74 5.64 3.62
CA ASN A 379 -34.06 6.25 3.40
C ASN A 379 -35.19 5.50 4.11
N SER A 380 -34.97 4.22 4.43
CA SER A 380 -35.99 3.30 4.95
C SER A 380 -35.76 2.89 6.39
N LEU A 381 -34.64 3.26 7.02
CA LEU A 381 -34.38 2.97 8.43
C LEU A 381 -34.94 4.11 9.27
N LYS A 382 -36.02 3.82 10.00
CA LYS A 382 -36.60 4.74 10.97
C LYS A 382 -35.98 4.51 12.34
N ILE A 383 -35.58 5.59 13.01
CA ILE A 383 -35.11 5.56 14.39
C ILE A 383 -36.06 6.38 15.27
N LYS A 384 -36.26 5.95 16.52
CA LYS A 384 -37.01 6.74 17.50
C LYS A 384 -36.19 7.96 17.92
N TYR A 385 -36.72 9.14 17.65
CA TYR A 385 -36.21 10.42 18.09
C TYR A 385 -37.38 11.25 18.65
N ARG A 386 -37.27 11.71 19.90
CA ARG A 386 -38.36 12.41 20.62
C ARG A 386 -39.72 11.67 20.52
N ASN A 387 -39.70 10.36 20.81
CA ASN A 387 -40.87 9.46 20.77
C ASN A 387 -41.58 9.33 19.41
N ARG A 388 -40.97 9.80 18.31
CA ARG A 388 -41.46 9.62 16.93
C ARG A 388 -40.41 8.94 16.07
N GLU A 389 -40.87 8.27 15.02
CA GLU A 389 -40.00 7.59 14.06
C GLU A 389 -39.56 8.53 12.94
N HIS A 390 -38.25 8.65 12.74
CA HIS A 390 -37.67 9.47 11.68
C HIS A 390 -36.64 8.69 10.86
N ALA A 391 -36.65 8.88 9.54
CA ALA A 391 -35.54 8.42 8.70
C ALA A 391 -34.27 9.22 9.01
N ILE A 392 -33.11 8.56 9.04
CA ILE A 392 -31.85 9.24 9.37
C ILE A 392 -31.52 10.35 8.36
N ILE A 393 -31.85 10.14 7.07
CA ILE A 393 -31.65 11.16 6.05
C ILE A 393 -32.46 12.44 6.36
N SER A 394 -33.71 12.31 6.79
CA SER A 394 -34.54 13.46 7.16
C SER A 394 -34.01 14.16 8.42
N LEU A 395 -33.39 13.41 9.35
CA LEU A 395 -32.72 14.02 10.50
C LEU A 395 -31.47 14.80 10.09
N LEU A 396 -30.69 14.28 9.12
CA LEU A 396 -29.54 14.97 8.52
C LEU A 396 -29.97 16.26 7.85
N GLU A 397 -30.92 16.20 6.91
CA GLU A 397 -31.46 17.34 6.16
C GLU A 397 -32.00 18.45 7.08
N ASN A 398 -32.83 18.09 8.06
CA ASN A 398 -33.35 19.06 9.04
C ASN A 398 -32.25 19.62 9.95
N GLY A 399 -31.25 18.81 10.32
CA GLY A 399 -30.12 19.25 11.13
C GLY A 399 -29.17 20.20 10.40
N LEU A 400 -28.97 20.00 9.10
CA LEU A 400 -28.22 20.88 8.20
C LEU A 400 -28.96 22.21 8.00
N LYS A 401 -30.26 22.16 7.69
CA LYS A 401 -31.08 23.37 7.50
C LYS A 401 -31.08 24.27 8.74
N ARG A 402 -31.20 23.68 9.94
CA ARG A 402 -31.14 24.44 11.21
C ARG A 402 -29.78 25.11 11.47
N ARG A 403 -28.71 24.64 10.82
CA ARG A 403 -27.36 25.22 10.90
C ARG A 403 -27.09 26.20 9.75
N GLY A 404 -28.10 26.53 8.95
CA GLY A 404 -27.99 27.49 7.86
C GLY A 404 -27.42 26.92 6.56
N TYR A 405 -27.39 25.59 6.37
CA TYR A 405 -26.93 24.99 5.12
C TYR A 405 -28.08 24.76 4.13
N ASP A 406 -27.88 25.17 2.88
CA ASP A 406 -28.61 24.61 1.74
C ASP A 406 -28.16 23.17 1.52
N HIS A 407 -29.07 22.27 1.16
CA HIS A 407 -28.71 20.86 0.95
C HIS A 407 -29.47 20.22 -0.20
N LYS A 408 -28.81 19.24 -0.82
CA LYS A 408 -29.36 18.37 -1.85
C LYS A 408 -28.96 16.93 -1.59
N THR A 409 -29.96 16.04 -1.60
CA THR A 409 -29.75 14.60 -1.44
C THR A 409 -29.91 13.91 -2.78
N LEU A 410 -28.87 13.21 -3.22
CA LEU A 410 -28.81 12.57 -4.55
C LEU A 410 -28.55 11.08 -4.40
N MET A 411 -29.20 10.28 -5.25
CA MET A 411 -28.83 8.86 -5.44
C MET A 411 -27.99 8.73 -6.71
N LEU A 412 -26.69 8.47 -6.54
CA LEU A 412 -25.75 8.30 -7.64
C LEU A 412 -25.49 6.81 -7.90
N ASP A 413 -25.48 6.42 -9.18
CA ASP A 413 -25.06 5.09 -9.63
C ASP A 413 -23.67 5.18 -10.26
N ALA A 414 -22.67 4.55 -9.64
CA ALA A 414 -21.26 4.67 -10.03
C ALA A 414 -21.01 4.32 -11.51
N LYS A 415 -21.78 3.39 -12.08
CA LYS A 415 -21.65 2.99 -13.49
C LYS A 415 -21.88 4.13 -14.48
N ARG A 416 -22.68 5.15 -14.10
CA ARG A 416 -22.97 6.34 -14.92
C ARG A 416 -21.79 7.32 -15.00
N PHE A 417 -20.75 7.11 -14.19
CA PHE A 417 -19.54 7.93 -14.13
C PHE A 417 -18.30 7.16 -14.60
N GLY A 418 -18.52 6.06 -15.35
CA GLY A 418 -17.46 5.21 -15.89
C GLY A 418 -16.79 4.29 -14.87
N ILE A 419 -17.40 4.04 -13.71
CA ILE A 419 -16.87 3.12 -12.68
C ILE A 419 -17.48 1.72 -12.88
N LEU A 420 -16.65 0.68 -12.84
CA LEU A 420 -16.98 -0.65 -13.37
C LEU A 420 -17.81 -1.54 -12.43
N GLN A 421 -18.77 -0.95 -11.73
CA GLN A 421 -19.72 -1.65 -10.87
C GLN A 421 -21.08 -0.98 -10.83
N LYS A 422 -22.13 -1.78 -10.67
CA LYS A 422 -23.49 -1.33 -10.38
C LYS A 422 -23.59 -0.97 -8.89
N ARG A 423 -23.16 0.23 -8.50
CA ARG A 423 -23.14 0.69 -7.10
C ARG A 423 -23.95 1.97 -6.95
N LYS A 424 -25.12 1.86 -6.33
CA LYS A 424 -25.95 3.00 -5.93
C LYS A 424 -25.61 3.46 -4.52
N ARG A 425 -25.43 4.77 -4.34
CA ARG A 425 -25.18 5.42 -3.05
C ARG A 425 -25.93 6.73 -2.94
N ILE A 426 -26.29 7.08 -1.72
CA ILE A 426 -26.92 8.35 -1.38
C ILE A 426 -25.83 9.30 -0.93
N PHE A 427 -25.86 10.51 -1.47
CA PHE A 427 -24.98 11.61 -1.11
C PHE A 427 -25.86 12.78 -0.66
N CYS A 428 -25.80 13.12 0.62
CA CYS A 428 -26.37 14.35 1.14
C CYS A 428 -25.27 15.42 1.09
N MET A 429 -25.40 16.35 0.15
CA MET A 429 -24.48 17.45 -0.07
C MET A 429 -25.07 18.70 0.57
N ALA A 430 -24.28 19.44 1.34
CA ALA A 430 -24.70 20.68 1.96
C ALA A 430 -23.69 21.79 1.68
N ARG A 431 -24.18 23.02 1.53
CA ARG A 431 -23.38 24.22 1.30
C ARG A 431 -23.85 25.33 2.23
N LYS A 432 -22.91 26.05 2.83
CA LYS A 432 -23.22 27.13 3.77
C LYS A 432 -23.63 28.41 3.04
N ASN A 433 -22.84 28.86 2.07
CA ASN A 433 -23.05 30.13 1.40
C ASN A 433 -23.44 29.91 -0.07
N GLY A 434 -24.67 30.26 -0.43
CA GLY A 434 -25.21 30.06 -1.79
C GLY A 434 -25.91 28.72 -1.97
N LYS A 435 -26.34 28.46 -3.20
CA LYS A 435 -27.13 27.27 -3.55
C LYS A 435 -26.32 26.30 -4.40
N PHE A 436 -26.76 25.05 -4.44
CA PHE A 436 -26.31 24.12 -5.47
C PHE A 436 -26.96 24.42 -6.83
N PRO A 437 -26.32 24.03 -7.95
CA PRO A 437 -26.95 24.01 -9.27
C PRO A 437 -28.27 23.22 -9.24
N GLU A 438 -29.24 23.62 -10.06
CA GLU A 438 -30.53 22.92 -10.12
C GLU A 438 -30.38 21.44 -10.48
N ASN A 439 -29.51 21.12 -11.44
CA ASN A 439 -29.23 19.76 -11.88
C ASN A 439 -27.78 19.33 -11.59
N ILE A 440 -27.50 19.04 -10.31
CA ILE A 440 -26.18 18.57 -9.86
C ILE A 440 -25.73 17.30 -10.62
N VAL A 441 -26.66 16.38 -10.89
CA VAL A 441 -26.30 15.11 -11.54
C VAL A 441 -25.74 15.35 -12.94
N GLU A 442 -26.31 16.30 -13.68
CA GLU A 442 -25.81 16.67 -14.99
C GLU A 442 -24.47 17.40 -14.92
N GLU A 443 -24.28 18.28 -13.94
CA GLU A 443 -22.97 18.90 -13.68
C GLU A 443 -21.88 17.86 -13.39
N LEU A 444 -22.17 16.84 -12.57
CA LEU A 444 -21.22 15.76 -12.28
C LEU A 444 -20.89 14.93 -13.52
N LYS A 445 -21.87 14.67 -14.40
CA LYS A 445 -21.61 14.00 -15.68
C LYS A 445 -20.77 14.86 -16.61
N ASN A 446 -21.06 16.17 -16.70
CA ASN A 446 -20.28 17.11 -17.51
C ASN A 446 -18.83 17.17 -17.05
N ILE A 447 -18.57 17.11 -15.74
CA ILE A 447 -17.22 16.97 -15.18
C ILE A 447 -16.57 15.67 -15.66
N ALA A 448 -17.27 14.54 -15.56
CA ALA A 448 -16.74 13.25 -16.03
C ALA A 448 -16.45 13.27 -17.54
N LEU A 449 -17.32 13.87 -18.37
CA LEU A 449 -17.10 14.03 -19.81
C LEU A 449 -15.83 14.85 -20.10
N LYS A 450 -15.64 15.98 -19.39
CA LYS A 450 -14.42 16.79 -19.51
C LYS A 450 -13.15 16.07 -19.06
N MET A 451 -13.27 15.07 -18.19
CA MET A 451 -12.17 14.21 -17.79
C MET A 451 -11.88 13.07 -18.79
N GLY A 452 -12.65 12.97 -19.90
CA GLY A 452 -12.47 11.96 -20.93
C GLY A 452 -13.46 10.79 -20.87
N HIS A 453 -14.49 10.85 -20.02
CA HIS A 453 -15.59 9.90 -20.09
C HIS A 453 -16.38 10.10 -21.40
N ASP A 454 -16.85 9.03 -22.03
CA ASP A 454 -17.55 9.06 -23.32
C ASP A 454 -19.07 8.87 -23.19
N GLY A 455 -19.59 8.91 -21.97
CA GLY A 455 -21.00 8.68 -21.65
C GLY A 455 -21.45 7.21 -21.69
N LYS A 456 -20.56 6.28 -22.04
CA LYS A 456 -20.89 4.84 -22.16
C LYS A 456 -20.58 4.09 -20.86
N GLU A 457 -21.41 3.09 -20.56
CA GLU A 457 -21.11 2.18 -19.45
C GLU A 457 -19.83 1.38 -19.74
N ARG A 458 -18.91 1.33 -18.77
CA ARG A 458 -17.65 0.59 -18.88
C ARG A 458 -17.82 -0.87 -18.47
N THR A 459 -17.02 -1.74 -19.07
CA THR A 459 -17.16 -3.19 -18.93
C THR A 459 -16.12 -3.76 -17.98
N LEU A 460 -16.46 -4.78 -17.18
CA LEU A 460 -15.52 -5.41 -16.22
C LEU A 460 -14.17 -5.80 -16.87
N LYS A 461 -14.17 -6.10 -18.18
CA LYS A 461 -12.96 -6.41 -18.93
C LYS A 461 -11.91 -5.29 -18.84
N GLU A 462 -12.33 -4.03 -18.93
CA GLU A 462 -11.42 -2.87 -18.88
C GLU A 462 -10.79 -2.69 -17.49
N ALA A 463 -11.41 -3.19 -16.42
CA ALA A 463 -10.83 -3.09 -15.08
C ALA A 463 -9.76 -4.15 -14.82
N ILE A 464 -9.97 -5.40 -15.22
CA ILE A 464 -9.17 -6.50 -14.66
C ILE A 464 -8.60 -7.48 -15.69
N ALA A 465 -8.83 -7.28 -17.00
CA ALA A 465 -8.35 -8.23 -18.01
C ALA A 465 -6.84 -8.15 -18.24
N ASP A 466 -6.22 -7.01 -17.95
CA ASP A 466 -4.78 -6.73 -18.00
C ASP A 466 -4.01 -7.31 -16.80
N LEU A 467 -4.72 -7.65 -15.71
CA LEU A 467 -4.07 -8.19 -14.51
C LEU A 467 -3.52 -9.61 -14.75
N PRO A 468 -2.38 -9.96 -14.13
CA PRO A 468 -1.82 -11.29 -14.25
C PRO A 468 -2.82 -12.40 -13.88
N ARG A 469 -2.82 -13.49 -14.65
CA ARG A 469 -3.70 -14.62 -14.37
C ARG A 469 -3.22 -15.39 -13.14
N LEU A 470 -4.17 -15.91 -12.36
CA LEU A 470 -3.96 -16.66 -11.13
C LEU A 470 -4.86 -17.89 -11.06
N ARG A 471 -4.38 -18.94 -10.39
CA ARG A 471 -5.22 -20.07 -9.97
C ARG A 471 -5.93 -19.77 -8.65
N ALA A 472 -6.79 -20.68 -8.19
CA ALA A 472 -7.25 -20.65 -6.80
C ALA A 472 -6.05 -20.87 -5.86
N ASN A 473 -6.03 -20.18 -4.72
CA ASN A 473 -4.92 -20.25 -3.75
C ASN A 473 -3.53 -19.85 -4.28
N ASP A 474 -3.49 -18.93 -5.25
CA ASP A 474 -2.29 -18.48 -5.94
C ASP A 474 -2.10 -16.95 -5.79
N GLY A 475 -0.97 -16.43 -6.23
CA GLY A 475 -0.65 -15.00 -6.24
C GLY A 475 0.10 -14.53 -5.01
N GLU A 476 0.61 -13.30 -5.09
CA GLU A 476 1.51 -12.73 -4.10
C GLU A 476 1.07 -11.33 -3.67
N MET A 477 1.43 -10.95 -2.45
CA MET A 477 1.11 -9.61 -1.92
C MET A 477 1.83 -8.49 -2.69
N ILE A 478 3.03 -8.78 -3.21
CA ILE A 478 3.92 -7.87 -3.93
C ILE A 478 4.41 -8.63 -5.16
N ARG A 479 4.08 -8.17 -6.36
CA ARG A 479 4.49 -8.82 -7.62
C ARG A 479 4.99 -7.80 -8.62
N LYS A 480 6.09 -8.10 -9.33
CA LYS A 480 6.59 -7.25 -10.43
C LYS A 480 5.64 -7.33 -11.61
N VAL A 481 5.34 -6.20 -12.22
CA VAL A 481 4.57 -6.09 -13.46
C VAL A 481 5.28 -5.16 -14.44
N ASN A 482 5.01 -5.32 -15.74
CA ASN A 482 5.55 -4.46 -16.77
C ASN A 482 4.60 -3.27 -17.01
N PRO A 483 5.02 -2.01 -16.76
CA PRO A 483 4.15 -0.84 -16.94
C PRO A 483 3.81 -0.56 -18.39
N ALA A 484 4.61 -1.04 -19.35
CA ALA A 484 4.43 -0.77 -20.78
C ALA A 484 3.10 -1.30 -21.34
N ASP A 485 2.49 -2.27 -20.66
CA ASP A 485 1.22 -2.89 -21.06
C ASP A 485 -0.02 -2.10 -20.60
N LEU A 486 0.17 -0.98 -19.88
CA LEU A 486 -0.91 -0.25 -19.19
C LEU A 486 -1.22 1.14 -19.78
N ASN A 487 -0.51 1.58 -20.82
CA ASN A 487 -0.87 2.81 -21.53
C ASN A 487 -2.15 2.59 -22.33
N SER A 488 -3.16 3.41 -22.05
CA SER A 488 -4.46 3.33 -22.70
C SER A 488 -5.09 4.71 -22.77
N ASP A 489 -5.73 5.06 -23.89
CA ASP A 489 -6.58 6.27 -23.94
C ASP A 489 -7.91 6.07 -23.18
N ASN A 490 -8.02 5.00 -22.38
CA ASN A 490 -9.18 4.70 -21.58
C ASN A 490 -9.21 5.55 -20.30
N TYR A 491 -10.24 6.41 -20.21
CA TYR A 491 -10.61 7.21 -19.04
C TYR A 491 -10.42 6.51 -17.68
N PHE A 492 -10.88 5.28 -17.55
CA PHE A 492 -10.84 4.56 -16.28
C PHE A 492 -9.43 4.05 -15.99
N VAL A 493 -8.79 3.43 -16.98
CA VAL A 493 -7.42 2.91 -16.87
C VAL A 493 -6.47 4.05 -16.50
N ASN A 494 -6.56 5.20 -17.19
CA ASN A 494 -5.77 6.39 -16.87
C ASN A 494 -5.97 6.90 -15.43
N PHE A 495 -7.14 6.70 -14.85
CA PHE A 495 -7.37 7.06 -13.46
C PHE A 495 -6.75 6.07 -12.46
N VAL A 496 -6.80 4.77 -12.73
CA VAL A 496 -6.33 3.74 -11.77
C VAL A 496 -4.85 3.39 -11.95
N THR A 497 -4.33 3.48 -13.17
CA THR A 497 -2.96 3.11 -13.48
C THR A 497 -1.96 4.10 -12.88
N THR A 498 -0.85 3.57 -12.40
CA THR A 498 0.26 4.36 -11.86
C THR A 498 1.56 3.94 -12.56
N ASN A 499 2.57 4.80 -12.56
CA ASN A 499 3.87 4.51 -13.20
C ASN A 499 4.72 3.43 -12.46
N GLY A 500 4.12 2.73 -11.49
CA GLY A 500 4.82 1.75 -10.67
C GLY A 500 5.06 0.43 -11.39
N LYS A 501 6.12 -0.28 -10.99
CA LYS A 501 6.51 -1.61 -11.51
C LYS A 501 5.96 -2.76 -10.66
N ILE A 502 5.13 -2.47 -9.67
CA ILE A 502 4.67 -3.43 -8.67
C ILE A 502 3.16 -3.41 -8.57
N LEU A 503 2.58 -4.61 -8.56
CA LEU A 503 1.19 -4.87 -8.25
C LEU A 503 1.08 -5.38 -6.82
N TYR A 504 0.19 -4.75 -6.04
CA TYR A 504 -0.05 -5.11 -4.64
C TYR A 504 -1.40 -5.83 -4.46
N ASN A 505 -1.50 -6.66 -3.42
CA ASN A 505 -2.74 -7.30 -2.97
C ASN A 505 -3.43 -8.22 -4.01
N HIS A 506 -2.68 -8.74 -4.99
CA HIS A 506 -3.22 -9.64 -6.02
C HIS A 506 -3.05 -11.11 -5.63
N VAL A 507 -3.78 -11.50 -4.57
CA VAL A 507 -3.76 -12.84 -3.99
C VAL A 507 -5.15 -13.47 -4.07
N SER A 508 -5.21 -14.66 -4.66
CA SER A 508 -6.41 -15.48 -4.78
C SER A 508 -6.64 -16.29 -3.51
N ARG A 509 -7.90 -16.52 -3.15
CA ARG A 509 -8.23 -17.36 -1.99
C ARG A 509 -8.30 -18.83 -2.33
N TYR A 510 -8.10 -19.65 -1.31
CA TYR A 510 -8.48 -21.06 -1.33
C TYR A 510 -9.99 -21.22 -1.52
N HIS A 511 -10.37 -22.23 -2.29
CA HIS A 511 -11.74 -22.69 -2.49
C HIS A 511 -11.76 -24.19 -2.19
N ASN A 512 -12.74 -24.65 -1.41
CA ASN A 512 -12.87 -26.07 -1.12
C ASN A 512 -13.26 -26.85 -2.39
N VAL A 513 -13.13 -28.18 -2.34
CA VAL A 513 -13.35 -29.07 -3.50
C VAL A 513 -14.78 -28.95 -4.05
N ASP A 514 -15.77 -28.79 -3.19
CA ASP A 514 -17.19 -28.72 -3.57
C ASP A 514 -17.54 -27.38 -4.24
N ASP A 515 -17.10 -26.28 -3.65
CA ASP A 515 -17.20 -24.94 -4.23
C ASP A 515 -16.49 -24.91 -5.60
N MET A 516 -15.35 -25.59 -5.75
CA MET A 516 -14.63 -25.68 -7.01
C MET A 516 -15.36 -26.46 -8.10
N LYS A 517 -16.15 -27.50 -7.76
CA LYS A 517 -17.02 -28.20 -8.73
C LYS A 517 -18.07 -27.24 -9.28
N ILE A 518 -18.72 -26.47 -8.40
CA ILE A 518 -19.71 -25.44 -8.78
C ILE A 518 -19.05 -24.35 -9.64
N ILE A 519 -17.92 -23.81 -9.20
CA ILE A 519 -17.22 -22.72 -9.90
C ILE A 519 -16.89 -23.13 -11.33
N ARG A 520 -16.32 -24.33 -11.55
CA ARG A 520 -15.91 -24.80 -12.88
C ARG A 520 -17.06 -24.85 -13.89
N GLU A 521 -18.26 -25.18 -13.43
CA GLU A 521 -19.43 -25.38 -14.28
C GLU A 521 -20.24 -24.10 -14.55
N LEU A 522 -20.03 -23.04 -13.76
CA LEU A 522 -20.70 -21.75 -13.96
C LEU A 522 -20.23 -21.07 -15.24
N LYS A 523 -21.18 -20.67 -16.10
CA LYS A 523 -20.95 -19.82 -17.28
C LYS A 523 -20.94 -18.33 -16.89
N GLN A 524 -20.38 -17.47 -17.73
CA GLN A 524 -20.34 -16.02 -17.48
C GLN A 524 -21.75 -15.44 -17.33
N GLY A 525 -21.99 -14.70 -16.25
CA GLY A 525 -23.29 -14.11 -15.91
C GLY A 525 -24.29 -15.11 -15.31
N GLU A 526 -23.90 -16.36 -15.10
CA GLU A 526 -24.75 -17.38 -14.51
C GLU A 526 -24.68 -17.36 -12.98
N ASN A 527 -25.81 -17.60 -12.33
CA ASN A 527 -25.92 -17.77 -10.89
C ASN A 527 -26.16 -19.24 -10.51
N TYR A 528 -26.06 -19.53 -9.22
CA TYR A 528 -26.23 -20.89 -8.69
C TYR A 528 -27.57 -21.52 -9.07
N LYS A 529 -28.68 -20.75 -9.03
CA LYS A 529 -30.00 -21.26 -9.43
C LYS A 529 -30.01 -21.79 -10.86
N ARG A 530 -29.53 -20.99 -11.83
CA ARG A 530 -29.47 -21.38 -13.25
C ARG A 530 -28.53 -22.55 -13.49
N LEU A 531 -27.41 -22.62 -12.76
CA LEU A 531 -26.52 -23.78 -12.82
C LEU A 531 -27.27 -25.05 -12.42
N VAL A 532 -28.02 -25.03 -11.31
CA VAL A 532 -28.74 -26.22 -10.82
C VAL A 532 -29.82 -26.66 -11.80
N GLU A 533 -30.51 -25.72 -12.45
CA GLU A 533 -31.50 -26.01 -13.51
C GLU A 533 -30.85 -26.66 -14.74
N ARG A 534 -29.68 -26.15 -15.16
CA ARG A 534 -28.96 -26.62 -16.36
C ARG A 534 -28.12 -27.87 -16.12
N ALA A 535 -27.54 -28.00 -14.94
CA ALA A 535 -26.53 -28.99 -14.58
C ALA A 535 -26.75 -29.56 -13.17
N PRO A 536 -27.90 -30.23 -12.92
CA PRO A 536 -28.27 -30.72 -11.59
C PRO A 536 -27.30 -31.78 -11.04
N TRP A 537 -26.52 -32.45 -11.89
CA TRP A 537 -25.54 -33.46 -11.46
C TRP A 537 -24.42 -32.89 -10.60
N VAL A 538 -24.11 -31.60 -10.74
CA VAL A 538 -23.03 -30.91 -10.01
C VAL A 538 -23.27 -30.92 -8.49
N ILE A 539 -24.54 -31.06 -8.07
CA ILE A 539 -24.96 -31.03 -6.66
C ILE A 539 -25.62 -32.34 -6.19
N ARG A 540 -25.43 -33.46 -6.91
CA ARG A 540 -26.09 -34.75 -6.61
C ARG A 540 -25.59 -35.42 -5.33
N ASP A 541 -24.37 -35.17 -4.91
CA ASP A 541 -23.81 -35.72 -3.67
C ASP A 541 -24.56 -35.13 -2.45
N ARG A 542 -25.08 -35.98 -1.55
CA ARG A 542 -25.93 -35.56 -0.41
C ARG A 542 -25.24 -34.52 0.49
N LYS A 543 -23.90 -34.46 0.52
CA LYS A 543 -23.12 -33.43 1.24
C LYS A 543 -23.16 -32.03 0.58
N MET A 544 -23.44 -31.92 -0.73
CA MET A 544 -23.52 -30.64 -1.46
C MET A 544 -24.92 -30.03 -1.53
N LYS A 545 -25.97 -30.74 -1.08
CA LYS A 545 -27.34 -30.20 -0.90
C LYS A 545 -27.46 -29.22 0.28
N THR A 546 -26.38 -28.55 0.66
CA THR A 546 -26.35 -27.64 1.82
C THR A 546 -27.10 -26.32 1.59
N TYR A 547 -27.34 -25.91 0.34
CA TYR A 547 -27.99 -24.64 0.03
C TYR A 547 -29.28 -24.83 -0.75
N LYS A 548 -30.42 -24.58 -0.09
CA LYS A 548 -31.72 -24.48 -0.77
C LYS A 548 -31.67 -23.33 -1.78
N THR A 549 -31.94 -23.61 -3.05
CA THR A 549 -31.96 -22.62 -4.14
C THR A 549 -32.98 -21.50 -3.91
N SER A 550 -34.02 -21.76 -3.10
CA SER A 550 -34.99 -20.76 -2.64
C SER A 550 -34.41 -19.73 -1.66
N ASN A 551 -33.38 -20.10 -0.88
CA ASN A 551 -32.81 -19.25 0.16
C ASN A 551 -31.55 -18.51 -0.29
N PHE A 552 -30.79 -19.06 -1.25
CA PHE A 552 -29.53 -18.48 -1.70
C PHE A 552 -29.30 -18.60 -3.23
N PRO A 553 -30.19 -18.05 -4.07
CA PRO A 553 -30.08 -18.17 -5.53
C PRO A 553 -28.80 -17.55 -6.11
N ASP A 554 -28.24 -16.56 -5.41
CA ASP A 554 -27.05 -15.79 -5.80
C ASP A 554 -25.78 -16.17 -5.02
N LYS A 555 -25.80 -17.28 -4.27
CA LYS A 555 -24.62 -17.70 -3.48
C LYS A 555 -23.36 -17.79 -4.34
N PHE A 556 -23.50 -18.40 -5.51
CA PHE A 556 -22.46 -18.42 -6.53
C PHE A 556 -22.89 -17.59 -7.72
N PHE A 557 -21.98 -16.76 -8.23
CA PHE A 557 -22.20 -15.95 -9.41
C PHE A 557 -20.88 -15.71 -10.14
N ARG A 558 -20.83 -16.12 -11.41
CA ARG A 558 -19.70 -15.81 -12.28
C ARG A 558 -19.94 -14.49 -12.99
N LEU A 559 -19.02 -13.55 -12.78
CA LEU A 559 -19.06 -12.25 -13.43
C LEU A 559 -18.95 -12.40 -14.95
N ASN A 560 -19.31 -11.35 -15.69
CA ASN A 560 -19.35 -11.36 -17.15
C ASN A 560 -18.51 -10.21 -17.69
N TRP A 561 -17.65 -10.48 -18.67
CA TRP A 561 -16.78 -9.48 -19.26
C TRP A 561 -17.50 -8.31 -19.92
N LYS A 562 -18.70 -8.53 -20.44
CA LYS A 562 -19.47 -7.53 -21.21
C LYS A 562 -20.22 -6.52 -20.34
N TYR A 563 -20.24 -6.70 -19.02
CA TYR A 563 -21.04 -5.87 -18.12
C TYR A 563 -20.20 -5.35 -16.95
N PRO A 564 -20.60 -4.25 -16.31
CA PRO A 564 -20.03 -3.85 -15.03
C PRO A 564 -20.20 -4.94 -13.97
N SER A 565 -19.30 -4.94 -12.98
CA SER A 565 -19.40 -5.84 -11.83
C SER A 565 -20.68 -5.59 -11.01
N ARG A 566 -21.05 -6.56 -10.17
CA ARG A 566 -21.99 -6.33 -9.06
C ARG A 566 -21.36 -5.32 -8.07
N THR A 567 -22.16 -4.72 -7.19
CA THR A 567 -21.63 -3.82 -6.15
C THR A 567 -20.52 -4.54 -5.36
N ILE A 568 -19.32 -3.97 -5.28
CA ILE A 568 -18.28 -4.51 -4.41
C ILE A 568 -18.71 -4.27 -2.96
N VAL A 569 -18.86 -5.34 -2.19
CA VAL A 569 -19.39 -5.33 -0.82
C VAL A 569 -18.35 -5.77 0.20
N ALA A 570 -18.43 -5.23 1.42
CA ALA A 570 -17.57 -5.67 2.53
C ALA A 570 -17.74 -7.16 2.89
N HIS A 571 -18.87 -7.78 2.49
CA HIS A 571 -19.10 -9.21 2.69
C HIS A 571 -18.11 -10.11 1.93
N LEU A 572 -17.40 -9.58 0.91
CA LEU A 572 -16.25 -10.25 0.29
C LEU A 572 -15.18 -10.70 1.32
N SER A 573 -15.18 -10.09 2.51
CA SER A 573 -14.40 -10.51 3.67
C SER A 573 -14.67 -11.96 4.14
N LYS A 574 -15.88 -12.47 3.92
CA LYS A 574 -16.33 -13.80 4.33
C LYS A 574 -16.07 -14.82 3.22
N ASP A 575 -16.88 -14.79 2.17
CA ASP A 575 -16.68 -15.59 0.96
C ASP A 575 -16.53 -14.71 -0.29
N GLY A 576 -16.18 -15.34 -1.42
CA GLY A 576 -16.06 -14.66 -2.72
C GLY A 576 -16.97 -15.26 -3.78
N ASN A 577 -17.99 -16.02 -3.36
CA ASN A 577 -18.68 -16.96 -4.25
C ASN A 577 -19.61 -16.23 -5.21
N SER A 578 -20.17 -15.07 -4.82
CA SER A 578 -20.93 -14.19 -5.71
C SER A 578 -20.06 -13.29 -6.61
N PHE A 579 -18.73 -13.42 -6.55
CA PHE A 579 -17.76 -12.62 -7.31
C PHE A 579 -16.70 -13.52 -7.94
N ILE A 580 -17.13 -14.54 -8.70
CA ILE A 580 -16.23 -15.42 -9.44
C ILE A 580 -15.73 -14.69 -10.68
N HIS A 581 -14.42 -14.76 -10.92
CA HIS A 581 -13.78 -14.16 -12.08
C HIS A 581 -14.42 -14.66 -13.38
N PRO A 582 -14.60 -13.84 -14.44
CA PRO A 582 -15.34 -14.26 -15.64
C PRO A 582 -14.74 -15.42 -16.45
N LYS A 583 -13.50 -15.85 -16.17
CA LYS A 583 -12.76 -16.85 -16.95
C LYS A 583 -11.92 -17.77 -16.08
N GLN A 584 -11.36 -17.24 -14.99
CA GLN A 584 -10.54 -18.00 -14.05
C GLN A 584 -11.45 -18.68 -13.01
N ASN A 585 -11.10 -19.91 -12.60
CA ASN A 585 -11.88 -20.68 -11.62
C ASN A 585 -11.51 -20.28 -10.19
N ARG A 586 -11.78 -19.02 -9.85
CA ARG A 586 -11.54 -18.40 -8.54
C ARG A 586 -12.43 -17.19 -8.35
N SER A 587 -12.65 -16.78 -7.11
CA SER A 587 -13.18 -15.46 -6.80
C SER A 587 -12.21 -14.34 -7.17
N LEU A 588 -12.71 -13.10 -7.19
CA LEU A 588 -11.87 -11.91 -7.28
C LEU A 588 -10.87 -11.82 -6.11
N THR A 589 -9.73 -11.22 -6.40
CA THR A 589 -8.69 -10.79 -5.46
C THR A 589 -9.02 -9.42 -4.88
N VAL A 590 -8.28 -9.01 -3.83
CA VAL A 590 -8.42 -7.66 -3.26
C VAL A 590 -8.05 -6.60 -4.30
N ARG A 591 -6.96 -6.78 -5.06
CA ARG A 591 -6.57 -5.87 -6.16
C ARG A 591 -7.67 -5.70 -7.20
N GLU A 592 -8.26 -6.79 -7.68
CA GLU A 592 -9.35 -6.72 -8.67
C GLU A 592 -10.55 -5.96 -8.10
N ALA A 593 -10.95 -6.23 -6.85
CA ALA A 593 -12.03 -5.51 -6.19
C ALA A 593 -11.70 -4.01 -5.98
N ALA A 594 -10.46 -3.70 -5.60
CA ALA A 594 -9.97 -2.33 -5.41
C ALA A 594 -9.98 -1.55 -6.72
N ARG A 595 -9.51 -2.17 -7.80
CA ARG A 595 -9.53 -1.55 -9.12
C ARG A 595 -10.95 -1.35 -9.63
N ILE A 596 -11.88 -2.30 -9.44
CA ILE A 596 -13.32 -2.08 -9.74
C ILE A 596 -13.90 -0.91 -8.91
N GLN A 597 -13.41 -0.71 -7.69
CA GLN A 597 -13.71 0.45 -6.84
C GLN A 597 -12.96 1.72 -7.26
N SER A 598 -12.20 1.73 -8.37
CA SER A 598 -11.39 2.86 -8.85
C SER A 598 -10.23 3.30 -7.93
N PHE A 599 -9.74 2.42 -7.05
CA PHE A 599 -8.49 2.72 -6.34
C PHE A 599 -7.30 2.64 -7.30
N PRO A 600 -6.29 3.52 -7.13
CA PRO A 600 -5.03 3.38 -7.85
C PRO A 600 -4.34 2.03 -7.63
N ASP A 601 -3.56 1.62 -8.62
CA ASP A 601 -2.84 0.34 -8.62
C ASP A 601 -1.74 0.25 -7.57
N ASP A 602 -1.12 1.39 -7.26
CA ASP A 602 -0.14 1.45 -6.19
C ASP A 602 -0.78 1.48 -4.79
N TYR A 603 -2.11 1.60 -4.65
CA TYR A 603 -2.78 1.69 -3.35
C TYR A 603 -2.66 0.39 -2.56
N ILE A 604 -1.97 0.39 -1.42
CA ILE A 604 -1.62 -0.81 -0.65
C ILE A 604 -2.62 -1.00 0.49
N PHE A 605 -3.33 -2.13 0.54
CA PHE A 605 -4.26 -2.44 1.61
C PHE A 605 -3.60 -3.29 2.70
N MET A 606 -3.60 -2.78 3.94
CA MET A 606 -3.00 -3.40 5.12
C MET A 606 -3.97 -4.32 5.86
N GLY A 607 -3.41 -5.17 6.74
CA GLY A 607 -4.16 -6.17 7.49
C GLY A 607 -4.37 -7.49 6.74
N GLY A 608 -5.05 -8.45 7.37
CA GLY A 608 -5.39 -9.72 6.73
C GLY A 608 -6.42 -9.57 5.61
N ARG A 609 -6.48 -10.52 4.69
CA ARG A 609 -7.36 -10.51 3.49
C ARG A 609 -8.82 -10.12 3.79
N ALA A 610 -9.39 -10.61 4.88
CA ALA A 610 -10.76 -10.26 5.28
C ALA A 610 -10.92 -8.76 5.59
N SER A 611 -9.96 -8.16 6.29
CA SER A 611 -9.92 -6.72 6.56
C SER A 611 -9.72 -5.92 5.28
N GLN A 612 -8.82 -6.36 4.39
CA GLN A 612 -8.59 -5.71 3.10
C GLN A 612 -9.87 -5.64 2.24
N PHE A 613 -10.63 -6.74 2.13
CA PHE A 613 -11.92 -6.72 1.43
C PHE A 613 -12.96 -5.82 2.11
N LYS A 614 -12.99 -5.78 3.45
CA LYS A 614 -13.89 -4.88 4.19
C LYS A 614 -13.57 -3.42 3.89
N GLN A 615 -12.29 -3.04 3.90
CA GLN A 615 -11.81 -1.71 3.53
C GLN A 615 -12.26 -1.32 2.12
N VAL A 616 -11.99 -2.19 1.12
CA VAL A 616 -12.38 -1.94 -0.28
C VAL A 616 -13.90 -1.85 -0.45
N GLY A 617 -14.68 -2.75 0.18
CA GLY A 617 -16.13 -2.79 0.03
C GLY A 617 -16.87 -1.63 0.70
N ASN A 618 -16.32 -1.13 1.82
CA ASN A 618 -16.87 0.01 2.55
C ASN A 618 -16.57 1.35 1.84
N ALA A 619 -15.46 1.44 1.12
CA ALA A 619 -15.05 2.69 0.49
C ALA A 619 -16.05 3.24 -0.54
N VAL A 620 -16.08 4.57 -0.66
CA VAL A 620 -16.59 5.27 -1.83
C VAL A 620 -15.55 5.12 -2.96
N PRO A 621 -15.98 4.90 -4.22
CA PRO A 621 -15.02 4.86 -5.33
C PRO A 621 -14.23 6.17 -5.44
N PRO A 622 -12.89 6.17 -5.42
CA PRO A 622 -12.10 7.40 -5.52
C PRO A 622 -12.41 8.25 -6.75
N LEU A 623 -12.75 7.64 -7.90
CA LEU A 623 -13.14 8.37 -9.10
C LEU A 623 -14.43 9.17 -8.89
N LEU A 624 -15.41 8.61 -8.18
CA LEU A 624 -16.65 9.33 -7.88
C LEU A 624 -16.38 10.49 -6.90
N ALA A 625 -15.55 10.25 -5.89
CA ALA A 625 -15.15 11.29 -4.95
C ALA A 625 -14.37 12.43 -5.65
N TYR A 626 -13.53 12.10 -6.63
CA TYR A 626 -12.80 13.06 -7.46
C TYR A 626 -13.71 13.94 -8.33
N ILE A 627 -14.76 13.36 -8.91
CA ILE A 627 -15.76 14.12 -9.67
C ILE A 627 -16.52 15.09 -8.75
N ILE A 628 -16.87 14.66 -7.55
CA ILE A 628 -17.55 15.51 -6.55
C ILE A 628 -16.62 16.63 -6.06
N SER A 629 -15.33 16.34 -5.80
CA SER A 629 -14.37 17.36 -5.34
C SER A 629 -14.13 18.43 -6.39
N LYS A 630 -14.14 18.07 -7.68
CA LYS A 630 -14.12 19.03 -8.81
C LYS A 630 -15.33 19.95 -8.82
N LEU A 631 -16.53 19.42 -8.56
CA LEU A 631 -17.73 20.25 -8.44
C LEU A 631 -17.59 21.27 -7.32
N PHE A 632 -17.15 20.84 -6.13
CA PHE A 632 -16.96 21.74 -5.00
C PHE A 632 -15.88 22.81 -5.29
N MET A 633 -14.77 22.42 -5.93
CA MET A 633 -13.72 23.37 -6.31
C MET A 633 -14.25 24.41 -7.31
N LYS A 634 -15.03 23.98 -8.31
CA LYS A 634 -15.68 24.89 -9.27
C LYS A 634 -16.57 25.90 -8.54
N MET A 635 -17.44 25.43 -7.64
CA MET A 635 -18.38 26.27 -6.91
C MET A 635 -17.72 27.24 -5.92
N MET A 636 -16.55 26.87 -5.36
CA MET A 636 -15.75 27.79 -4.53
C MET A 636 -15.15 28.93 -5.37
N LYS A 637 -14.59 28.61 -6.55
CA LYS A 637 -14.01 29.63 -7.45
C LYS A 637 -15.05 30.63 -7.97
N GLU A 638 -16.26 30.17 -8.26
CA GLU A 638 -17.36 31.03 -8.72
C GLU A 638 -17.84 32.02 -7.63
N GLY A 639 -17.75 31.63 -6.36
CA GLY A 639 -18.09 32.48 -5.22
C GLY A 639 -17.06 33.58 -4.93
N GLU A 640 -15.78 33.38 -5.29
CA GLU A 640 -14.71 34.36 -5.11
C GLU A 640 -14.74 35.48 -6.17
N GLY A 641 -15.31 35.22 -7.36
CA GLY A 641 -15.34 36.17 -8.48
C GLY A 641 -16.46 37.22 -8.45
N HIS A 642 -17.40 37.16 -7.50
CA HIS A 642 -18.54 38.10 -7.39
C HIS A 642 -18.43 39.04 -6.18
N GLY A 643 -17.25 39.11 -5.55
CA GLY A 643 -16.99 39.94 -4.36
C GLY A 643 -15.85 40.94 -4.55
N GLY A 644 -15.59 41.38 -5.79
CA GLY A 644 -14.61 42.42 -6.14
C GLY A 644 -15.30 43.71 -6.58
#